data_AF-A0A965G098-F1
#
_entry.id   AF-A0A965G098-F1
#
_cell.length_a   1.000
_cell.length_b   1.000
_cell.length_c   1.000
_cell.angle_alpha   90.00
_cell.angle_beta   90.00
_cell.angle_gamma   90.00
#
_symmetry.space_group_name_H-M   'P 1'
#
loop_
_entity.id
_entity.type
_entity.pdbx_description
1 polymer ?
#
loop_
_entity_poly.entity_id
_entity_poly.type
_entity_poly.pdbx_seq_one_letter_code
_entity_poly.pdbx_strand_id
1 'polypeptide(L)'
;MELADTLHWLTSLRNLGSRLGVDRMRMLAARLAHPESCAPVFHVAGTNGKGSTCAMIEAIQRAHGRRTGLYTSPHLMEIGERVQIDRRSATQERIGELAEQLRPHYEAIVQEDKAMAPTFFELITAIALLEFREQHVDVMVLETGLGGRLDATNICQPEVCVITSIGLDHQEYLGASLAAIAREKAGIIKTGVPCVVGMVPPEAEAVIVARAQEVGAPLYFVRDRFKAGLPLTNLEGAHQRWNAGAALLASELATRLPIDQALARAALLNVTWAGRWEDLTLSDGRKLIIDGSHNEEGVRIVEPLLAQLREPTIIVGALGAHRARPLIEAAARHAAVLILVRPDNERACSVAELKTLVPPSFKGEVRTALVADLFPAAGQCAAPGDPLVVLGSLYLVGEVLARLQGRALPDAGMQDRLLTAKKNVPKVDPTELPQWLIAEDDDYMVFDKPGWLVCHPSKDGPWSSLVGAVKEWKQSEVSYLISRLDRETSGIILIAKHREAASAAQTAMEQRLVSKTYYALLKGILPAPILVDQPLGPDETSAVAVKTAVREGPGTSPSATFFEPILTGGGFTLARVQPHTGRKHQIRAHAQWLGVPVVGDKLYGGDESLYLEFAEFGWTERHAAKLEMGRQALHAAQLDFRSPKLTRIFTAPLAPDMRAFVLQKMGFSAEQLDEALGS
;
A
#
# COMPACT_ATOMS: atom_id res chain seq x y z
N MET A 1 19.78 -13.68 -22.55
CA MET A 1 20.01 -13.34 -21.13
C MET A 1 19.83 -14.61 -20.31
N GLU A 2 20.47 -14.74 -19.16
CA GLU A 2 20.17 -15.87 -18.27
C GLU A 2 18.76 -15.72 -17.68
N LEU A 3 18.05 -16.82 -17.47
CA LEU A 3 16.67 -16.85 -16.94
C LEU A 3 16.54 -16.05 -15.63
N ALA A 4 17.57 -16.10 -14.78
CA ALA A 4 17.62 -15.36 -13.52
C ALA A 4 17.54 -13.84 -13.73
N ASP A 5 18.24 -13.30 -14.73
CA ASP A 5 18.23 -11.87 -15.04
C ASP A 5 16.86 -11.43 -15.55
N THR A 6 16.19 -12.28 -16.33
CA THR A 6 14.85 -12.02 -16.84
C THR A 6 13.83 -11.95 -15.71
N LEU A 7 13.82 -12.95 -14.84
CA LEU A 7 12.91 -13.00 -13.71
C LEU A 7 13.22 -11.88 -12.71
N HIS A 8 14.49 -11.53 -12.53
CA HIS A 8 14.89 -10.38 -11.73
C HIS A 8 14.38 -9.06 -12.34
N TRP A 9 14.53 -8.86 -13.65
CA TRP A 9 13.96 -7.70 -14.34
C TRP A 9 12.44 -7.62 -14.13
N LEU A 10 11.71 -8.70 -14.43
CA LEU A 10 10.25 -8.73 -14.30
C LEU A 10 9.83 -8.39 -12.87
N THR A 11 10.50 -8.96 -11.87
CA THR A 11 10.15 -8.74 -10.46
C THR A 11 10.62 -7.41 -9.90
N SER A 12 11.70 -6.84 -10.44
CA SER A 12 12.16 -5.48 -10.09
C SER A 12 11.11 -4.42 -10.41
N LEU A 13 10.26 -4.64 -11.43
CA LEU A 13 9.17 -3.72 -11.80
C LEU A 13 8.07 -3.63 -10.73
N ARG A 14 8.05 -4.56 -9.76
CA ARG A 14 7.18 -4.46 -8.58
C ARG A 14 7.55 -3.29 -7.68
N ASN A 15 8.82 -2.89 -7.69
CA ASN A 15 9.31 -1.76 -6.90
C ASN A 15 8.78 -0.41 -7.42
N LEU A 16 8.29 -0.38 -8.67
CA LEU A 16 7.70 0.81 -9.29
C LEU A 16 6.24 1.09 -8.85
N GLY A 17 5.67 0.19 -8.02
CA GLY A 17 4.33 0.29 -7.45
C GLY A 17 3.19 -0.02 -8.43
N SER A 18 1.96 0.01 -7.90
CA SER A 18 0.74 -0.12 -8.70
C SER A 18 0.30 1.26 -9.20
N ARG A 19 0.25 1.45 -10.52
CA ARG A 19 -0.37 2.63 -11.13
C ARG A 19 -1.76 2.23 -11.61
N LEU A 20 -2.81 2.88 -11.12
CA LEU A 20 -4.15 2.65 -11.64
C LEU A 20 -4.23 3.17 -13.07
N GLY A 21 -4.91 2.43 -13.95
CA GLY A 21 -5.08 2.79 -15.35
C GLY A 21 -5.06 1.57 -16.24
N VAL A 22 -5.92 1.56 -17.26
CA VAL A 22 -6.02 0.44 -18.22
C VAL A 22 -5.26 0.72 -19.52
N ASP A 23 -4.86 1.98 -19.75
CA ASP A 23 -4.35 2.41 -21.05
C ASP A 23 -2.96 1.85 -21.38
N ARG A 24 -2.09 1.64 -20.37
CA ARG A 24 -0.81 0.97 -20.56
C ARG A 24 -1.00 -0.48 -21.00
N MET A 25 -1.93 -1.18 -20.35
CA MET A 25 -2.28 -2.54 -20.74
C MET A 25 -2.89 -2.59 -22.15
N ARG A 26 -3.74 -1.63 -22.53
CA ARG A 26 -4.27 -1.53 -23.91
C ARG A 26 -3.17 -1.31 -24.94
N MET A 27 -2.22 -0.42 -24.65
CA MET A 27 -1.07 -0.16 -25.53
C MET A 27 -0.20 -1.40 -25.69
N LEU A 28 0.09 -2.09 -24.59
CA LEU A 28 0.84 -3.35 -24.62
C LEU A 28 0.07 -4.43 -25.41
N ALA A 29 -1.22 -4.61 -25.15
CA ALA A 29 -2.06 -5.56 -25.87
C ALA A 29 -2.10 -5.29 -27.39
N ALA A 30 -2.23 -4.03 -27.80
CA ALA A 30 -2.19 -3.65 -29.21
C ALA A 30 -0.85 -4.01 -29.86
N ARG A 31 0.27 -3.76 -29.17
CA ARG A 31 1.62 -4.17 -29.63
C ARG A 31 1.80 -5.69 -29.72
N LEU A 32 1.09 -6.44 -28.89
CA LEU A 32 1.09 -7.90 -28.88
C LEU A 32 0.05 -8.51 -29.85
N ALA A 33 -0.60 -7.69 -30.70
CA ALA A 33 -1.67 -8.11 -31.58
C ALA A 33 -2.86 -8.77 -30.85
N HIS A 34 -3.33 -8.10 -29.80
CA HIS A 34 -4.58 -8.39 -29.08
C HIS A 34 -4.69 -9.84 -28.53
N PRO A 35 -3.74 -10.32 -27.71
CA PRO A 35 -3.78 -11.67 -27.17
C PRO A 35 -5.02 -11.94 -26.29
N GLU A 36 -5.63 -10.90 -25.71
CA GLU A 36 -6.88 -10.96 -24.95
C GLU A 36 -8.11 -11.41 -25.75
N SER A 37 -8.01 -11.44 -27.08
CA SER A 37 -9.12 -11.81 -27.97
C SER A 37 -9.04 -13.26 -28.46
N CYS A 38 -8.10 -14.07 -27.95
CA CYS A 38 -7.83 -15.43 -28.47
C CYS A 38 -8.94 -16.46 -28.16
N ALA A 39 -9.75 -16.24 -27.12
CA ALA A 39 -10.79 -17.16 -26.67
C ALA A 39 -11.92 -16.41 -25.94
N PRO A 40 -13.12 -17.00 -25.76
CA PRO A 40 -14.14 -16.44 -24.88
C PRO A 40 -13.65 -16.35 -23.42
N VAL A 41 -14.12 -15.32 -22.70
CA VAL A 41 -13.61 -14.95 -21.36
C VAL A 41 -14.73 -14.95 -20.32
N PHE A 42 -14.48 -15.60 -19.19
CA PHE A 42 -15.16 -15.30 -17.92
C PHE A 42 -14.34 -14.28 -17.14
N HIS A 43 -14.92 -13.13 -16.83
CA HIS A 43 -14.21 -12.05 -16.11
C HIS A 43 -14.79 -11.87 -14.70
N VAL A 44 -13.97 -12.13 -13.68
CA VAL A 44 -14.43 -12.28 -12.30
C VAL A 44 -13.83 -11.20 -11.39
N ALA A 45 -14.70 -10.39 -10.80
CA ALA A 45 -14.39 -9.40 -9.78
C ALA A 45 -15.11 -9.70 -8.45
N GLY A 46 -14.73 -8.94 -7.42
CA GLY A 46 -15.30 -9.05 -6.07
C GLY A 46 -14.28 -8.81 -4.96
N THR A 47 -14.74 -8.65 -3.74
CA THR A 47 -13.87 -8.55 -2.56
C THR A 47 -13.32 -9.92 -2.21
N ASN A 48 -14.20 -10.88 -1.87
CA ASN A 48 -13.85 -12.25 -1.53
C ASN A 48 -14.45 -13.25 -2.54
N GLY A 49 -13.94 -14.48 -2.58
CA GLY A 49 -14.51 -15.56 -3.41
C GLY A 49 -14.13 -15.57 -4.90
N LYS A 50 -13.39 -14.56 -5.39
CA LYS A 50 -12.90 -14.48 -6.79
C LYS A 50 -12.15 -15.73 -7.24
N GLY A 51 -10.97 -16.02 -6.68
CA GLY A 51 -10.18 -17.21 -7.02
C GLY A 51 -10.96 -18.54 -6.92
N SER A 52 -11.77 -18.72 -5.87
CA SER A 52 -12.62 -19.94 -5.73
C SER A 52 -13.66 -20.05 -6.85
N THR A 53 -14.31 -18.94 -7.21
CA THR A 53 -15.26 -18.89 -8.33
C THR A 53 -14.55 -19.16 -9.66
N CYS A 54 -13.37 -18.58 -9.87
CA CYS A 54 -12.56 -18.86 -11.07
C CYS A 54 -12.17 -20.34 -11.15
N ALA A 55 -11.75 -20.95 -10.05
CA ALA A 55 -11.40 -22.37 -10.00
C ALA A 55 -12.61 -23.29 -10.27
N MET A 56 -13.80 -22.90 -9.81
CA MET A 56 -15.04 -23.63 -10.09
C MET A 56 -15.47 -23.50 -11.55
N ILE A 57 -15.40 -22.30 -12.14
CA ILE A 57 -15.66 -22.08 -13.57
C ILE A 57 -14.67 -22.92 -14.37
N GLU A 58 -13.38 -22.84 -14.07
CA GLU A 58 -12.34 -23.65 -14.71
C GLU A 58 -12.69 -25.15 -14.65
N ALA A 59 -13.02 -25.67 -13.46
CA ALA A 59 -13.31 -27.09 -13.28
C ALA A 59 -14.53 -27.53 -14.10
N ILE A 60 -15.57 -26.69 -14.15
CA ILE A 60 -16.74 -26.92 -15.01
C ILE A 60 -16.31 -26.97 -16.47
N GLN A 61 -15.57 -25.97 -16.96
CA GLN A 61 -15.18 -25.89 -18.36
C GLN A 61 -14.27 -27.06 -18.78
N ARG A 62 -13.30 -27.42 -17.94
CA ARG A 62 -12.39 -28.54 -18.18
C ARG A 62 -13.12 -29.89 -18.15
N ALA A 63 -14.12 -30.06 -17.29
CA ALA A 63 -14.97 -31.26 -17.31
C ALA A 63 -15.72 -31.42 -18.64
N HIS A 64 -15.96 -30.33 -19.37
CA HIS A 64 -16.54 -30.32 -20.71
C HIS A 64 -15.51 -30.51 -21.84
N GLY A 65 -14.30 -30.98 -21.51
CA GLY A 65 -13.25 -31.29 -22.49
C GLY A 65 -12.59 -30.06 -23.11
N ARG A 66 -12.79 -28.87 -22.54
CA ARG A 66 -12.18 -27.63 -23.01
C ARG A 66 -10.79 -27.45 -22.42
N ARG A 67 -9.87 -26.93 -23.23
CA ARG A 67 -8.58 -26.46 -22.76
C ARG A 67 -8.75 -25.12 -22.06
N THR A 68 -8.43 -25.05 -20.77
CA THR A 68 -8.71 -23.87 -19.93
C THR A 68 -7.45 -23.06 -19.68
N GLY A 69 -7.56 -21.73 -19.82
CA GLY A 69 -6.59 -20.77 -19.31
C GLY A 69 -7.13 -20.10 -18.05
N LEU A 70 -6.44 -20.23 -16.92
CA LEU A 70 -6.83 -19.63 -15.64
C LEU A 70 -5.79 -18.62 -15.19
N TYR A 71 -6.21 -17.36 -15.02
CA TYR A 71 -5.39 -16.29 -14.46
C TYR A 71 -5.91 -15.85 -13.09
N THR A 72 -5.09 -15.99 -12.05
CA THR A 72 -5.45 -15.68 -10.65
C THR A 72 -4.40 -14.88 -9.90
N SER A 73 -4.82 -14.20 -8.83
CA SER A 73 -3.92 -13.42 -7.98
C SER A 73 -4.40 -13.27 -6.52
N PRO A 74 -3.47 -13.14 -5.55
CA PRO A 74 -2.03 -13.37 -5.65
C PRO A 74 -1.71 -14.87 -5.79
N HIS A 75 -0.42 -15.22 -5.90
CA HIS A 75 0.06 -16.60 -5.73
C HIS A 75 0.44 -16.87 -4.26
N LEU A 76 0.51 -18.14 -3.88
CA LEU A 76 0.93 -18.60 -2.55
C LEU A 76 2.44 -18.80 -2.48
N MET A 77 3.02 -19.62 -3.37
CA MET A 77 4.44 -19.97 -3.35
C MET A 77 5.20 -19.46 -4.57
N GLU A 78 4.68 -19.72 -5.77
CA GLU A 78 5.39 -19.48 -7.02
C GLU A 78 4.59 -18.57 -7.97
N ILE A 79 5.27 -17.66 -8.67
CA ILE A 79 4.64 -16.73 -9.62
C ILE A 79 3.84 -17.44 -10.72
N GLY A 80 4.29 -18.65 -11.10
CA GLY A 80 3.64 -19.51 -12.08
C GLY A 80 2.21 -19.92 -11.70
N GLU A 81 1.85 -19.92 -10.42
CA GLU A 81 0.47 -20.19 -9.98
C GLU A 81 -0.53 -19.16 -10.51
N ARG A 82 -0.07 -17.98 -10.93
CA ARG A 82 -0.93 -16.98 -11.56
C ARG A 82 -1.37 -17.38 -12.95
N VAL A 83 -0.60 -18.19 -13.66
CA VAL A 83 -0.82 -18.52 -15.08
C VAL A 83 -0.93 -20.02 -15.20
N GLN A 84 -2.13 -20.52 -15.49
CA GLN A 84 -2.36 -21.96 -15.50
C GLN A 84 -3.09 -22.43 -16.74
N ILE A 85 -2.68 -23.61 -17.22
CA ILE A 85 -3.32 -24.33 -18.32
C ILE A 85 -3.84 -25.65 -17.77
N ASP A 86 -5.15 -25.90 -17.87
CA ASP A 86 -5.79 -27.11 -17.34
C ASP A 86 -5.42 -27.39 -15.86
N ARG A 87 -5.40 -26.33 -15.04
CA ARG A 87 -4.95 -26.28 -13.62
C ARG A 87 -3.48 -26.60 -13.36
N ARG A 88 -2.65 -26.63 -14.39
CA ARG A 88 -1.19 -26.77 -14.25
C ARG A 88 -0.55 -25.39 -14.32
N SER A 89 0.15 -24.99 -13.26
CA SER A 89 0.92 -23.75 -13.20
C SER A 89 2.03 -23.72 -14.24
N ALA A 90 2.25 -22.55 -14.84
CA ALA A 90 3.42 -22.30 -15.67
C ALA A 90 4.70 -22.46 -14.84
N THR A 91 5.76 -23.02 -15.43
CA THR A 91 7.06 -23.13 -14.75
C THR A 91 7.78 -21.78 -14.75
N GLN A 92 8.80 -21.63 -13.91
CA GLN A 92 9.59 -20.39 -13.88
C GLN A 92 10.31 -20.15 -15.22
N GLU A 93 10.80 -21.21 -15.86
CA GLU A 93 11.41 -21.16 -17.19
C GLU A 93 10.41 -20.59 -18.19
N ARG A 94 9.18 -21.09 -18.16
CA ARG A 94 8.13 -20.63 -19.08
C ARG A 94 7.74 -19.17 -18.84
N ILE A 95 7.63 -18.75 -17.59
CA ILE A 95 7.41 -17.33 -17.24
C ILE A 95 8.56 -16.47 -17.76
N GLY A 96 9.81 -16.93 -17.64
CA GLY A 96 10.98 -16.23 -18.16
C GLY A 96 10.99 -16.12 -19.68
N GLU A 97 10.67 -17.20 -20.39
CA GLU A 97 10.55 -17.19 -21.86
C GLU A 97 9.55 -16.13 -22.32
N LEU A 98 8.34 -16.13 -21.74
CA LEU A 98 7.30 -15.15 -22.07
C LEU A 98 7.70 -13.73 -21.68
N ALA A 99 8.38 -13.55 -20.55
CA ALA A 99 8.90 -12.25 -20.13
C ALA A 99 9.97 -11.70 -21.10
N GLU A 100 10.86 -12.55 -21.62
CA GLU A 100 11.79 -12.16 -22.68
C GLU A 100 11.08 -11.78 -23.97
N GLN A 101 10.01 -12.49 -24.35
CA GLN A 101 9.19 -12.07 -25.49
C GLN A 101 8.57 -10.68 -25.30
N LEU A 102 8.18 -10.33 -24.06
CA LEU A 102 7.60 -9.03 -23.75
C LEU A 102 8.61 -7.88 -23.68
N ARG A 103 9.88 -8.16 -23.36
CA ARG A 103 10.91 -7.14 -23.10
C ARG A 103 11.07 -6.13 -24.23
N PRO A 104 11.17 -6.50 -25.53
CA PRO A 104 11.26 -5.53 -26.62
C PRO A 104 10.03 -4.61 -26.72
N HIS A 105 8.84 -5.14 -26.42
CA HIS A 105 7.62 -4.33 -26.42
C HIS A 105 7.59 -3.34 -25.25
N TYR A 106 8.04 -3.78 -24.07
CA TYR A 106 8.21 -2.92 -22.90
C TYR A 106 9.21 -1.78 -23.19
N GLU A 107 10.39 -2.11 -23.72
CA GLU A 107 11.44 -1.14 -24.03
C GLU A 107 10.97 -0.13 -25.08
N ALA A 108 10.26 -0.57 -26.11
CA ALA A 108 9.69 0.33 -27.12
C ALA A 108 8.67 1.30 -26.52
N ILE A 109 7.78 0.83 -25.63
CA ILE A 109 6.83 1.71 -24.93
C ILE A 109 7.58 2.73 -24.05
N VAL A 110 8.60 2.29 -23.31
CA VAL A 110 9.40 3.18 -22.45
C VAL A 110 10.14 4.25 -23.27
N GLN A 111 10.62 3.90 -24.46
CA GLN A 111 11.28 4.83 -25.37
C GLN A 111 10.32 5.86 -25.96
N GLU A 112 9.09 5.45 -26.29
CA GLU A 112 8.05 6.34 -26.82
C GLU A 112 7.48 7.26 -25.73
N ASP A 113 7.09 6.68 -24.60
CA ASP A 113 6.61 7.40 -23.43
C ASP A 113 6.87 6.60 -22.14
N LYS A 114 7.85 7.06 -21.36
CA LYS A 114 8.21 6.46 -20.07
C LYS A 114 7.03 6.43 -19.07
N ALA A 115 6.05 7.32 -19.17
CA ALA A 115 4.86 7.30 -18.32
C ALA A 115 3.93 6.11 -18.63
N MET A 116 4.00 5.59 -19.86
CA MET A 116 3.21 4.46 -20.34
C MET A 116 3.85 3.09 -20.10
N ALA A 117 5.03 3.05 -19.46
CA ALA A 117 5.72 1.81 -19.10
C ALA A 117 4.80 0.84 -18.33
N PRO A 118 4.54 -0.38 -18.86
CA PRO A 118 3.71 -1.36 -18.18
C PRO A 118 4.24 -1.73 -16.79
N THR A 119 3.36 -1.76 -15.80
CA THR A 119 3.65 -2.21 -14.44
C THR A 119 3.88 -3.73 -14.40
N PHE A 120 4.42 -4.24 -13.29
CA PHE A 120 4.52 -5.68 -13.06
C PHE A 120 3.18 -6.41 -13.28
N PHE A 121 2.08 -5.85 -12.79
CA PHE A 121 0.77 -6.49 -12.91
C PHE A 121 0.27 -6.55 -14.36
N GLU A 122 0.57 -5.53 -15.16
CA GLU A 122 0.24 -5.49 -16.58
C GLU A 122 1.09 -6.49 -17.37
N LEU A 123 2.39 -6.61 -17.06
CA LEU A 123 3.26 -7.59 -17.69
C LEU A 123 2.88 -9.02 -17.34
N ILE A 124 2.61 -9.35 -16.07
CA ILE A 124 2.21 -10.72 -15.70
C ILE A 124 0.82 -11.08 -16.25
N THR A 125 -0.07 -10.09 -16.41
CA THR A 125 -1.34 -10.27 -17.14
C THR A 125 -1.06 -10.56 -18.62
N ALA A 126 -0.16 -9.82 -19.26
CA ALA A 126 0.23 -10.06 -20.65
C ALA A 126 0.90 -11.43 -20.84
N ILE A 127 1.75 -11.88 -19.89
CA ILE A 127 2.32 -13.24 -19.87
C ILE A 127 1.19 -14.28 -19.87
N ALA A 128 0.17 -14.09 -19.03
CA ALA A 128 -0.97 -15.01 -19.01
C ALA A 128 -1.70 -15.08 -20.35
N LEU A 129 -2.01 -13.92 -20.95
CA LEU A 129 -2.70 -13.84 -22.23
C LEU A 129 -1.88 -14.41 -23.39
N LEU A 130 -0.55 -14.22 -23.38
CA LEU A 130 0.34 -14.83 -24.35
C LEU A 130 0.37 -16.35 -24.21
N GLU A 131 0.50 -16.86 -22.98
CA GLU A 131 0.47 -18.30 -22.72
C GLU A 131 -0.86 -18.90 -23.19
N PHE A 132 -1.99 -18.27 -22.88
CA PHE A 132 -3.30 -18.74 -23.31
C PHE A 132 -3.44 -18.79 -24.84
N ARG A 133 -2.91 -17.79 -25.54
CA ARG A 133 -2.89 -17.75 -27.00
C ARG A 133 -1.98 -18.83 -27.59
N GLU A 134 -0.75 -18.97 -27.09
CA GLU A 134 0.22 -19.97 -27.57
C GLU A 134 -0.26 -21.40 -27.31
N GLN A 135 -0.98 -21.60 -26.21
CA GLN A 135 -1.59 -22.87 -25.87
C GLN A 135 -2.97 -23.05 -26.50
N HIS A 136 -3.45 -22.14 -27.35
CA HIS A 136 -4.74 -22.27 -28.02
C HIS A 136 -5.88 -22.69 -27.07
N VAL A 137 -6.02 -22.01 -25.94
CA VAL A 137 -7.08 -22.34 -24.97
C VAL A 137 -8.46 -22.09 -25.59
N ASP A 138 -9.43 -22.92 -25.22
CA ASP A 138 -10.82 -22.78 -25.67
C ASP A 138 -11.59 -21.76 -24.84
N VAL A 139 -11.08 -21.42 -23.65
CA VAL A 139 -11.70 -20.49 -22.71
C VAL A 139 -10.66 -19.89 -21.77
N MET A 140 -10.82 -18.61 -21.46
CA MET A 140 -10.07 -17.91 -20.43
C MET A 140 -10.95 -17.60 -19.22
N VAL A 141 -10.41 -17.78 -18.03
CA VAL A 141 -11.02 -17.37 -16.76
C VAL A 141 -10.08 -16.38 -16.09
N LEU A 142 -10.46 -15.10 -16.07
CA LEU A 142 -9.63 -14.00 -15.61
C LEU A 142 -10.15 -13.45 -14.28
N GLU A 143 -9.36 -13.57 -13.22
CA GLU A 143 -9.57 -12.88 -11.95
C GLU A 143 -9.01 -11.45 -12.02
N THR A 144 -9.81 -10.45 -11.62
CA THR A 144 -9.30 -9.09 -11.40
C THR A 144 -8.34 -9.07 -10.21
N GLY A 145 -7.21 -8.37 -10.33
CA GLY A 145 -6.27 -8.20 -9.21
C GLY A 145 -6.78 -7.20 -8.17
N LEU A 146 -7.09 -5.98 -8.60
CA LEU A 146 -7.59 -4.91 -7.72
C LEU A 146 -8.71 -4.10 -8.37
N GLY A 147 -9.81 -3.91 -7.64
CA GLY A 147 -10.96 -3.17 -8.15
C GLY A 147 -11.64 -3.92 -9.29
N GLY A 148 -11.49 -3.41 -10.52
CA GLY A 148 -12.06 -3.96 -11.75
C GLY A 148 -11.97 -2.99 -12.92
N ARG A 149 -12.54 -1.78 -12.77
CA ARG A 149 -12.62 -0.74 -13.81
C ARG A 149 -11.29 -0.41 -14.46
N LEU A 150 -10.24 -0.26 -13.64
CA LEU A 150 -8.88 0.10 -14.06
C LEU A 150 -7.89 -1.06 -13.93
N ASP A 151 -8.39 -2.29 -13.79
CA ASP A 151 -7.56 -3.48 -13.70
C ASP A 151 -7.03 -3.88 -15.08
N ALA A 152 -5.81 -4.43 -15.15
CA ALA A 152 -5.19 -4.88 -16.39
C ALA A 152 -6.06 -5.91 -17.14
N THR A 153 -6.78 -6.77 -16.41
CA THR A 153 -7.67 -7.77 -17.02
C THR A 153 -8.88 -7.15 -17.73
N ASN A 154 -9.23 -5.88 -17.44
CA ASN A 154 -10.42 -5.23 -17.99
C ASN A 154 -10.30 -4.79 -19.46
N ILE A 155 -9.17 -5.07 -20.11
CA ILE A 155 -9.02 -4.94 -21.57
C ILE A 155 -9.83 -5.99 -22.34
N CYS A 156 -10.21 -7.11 -21.70
CA CYS A 156 -10.91 -8.21 -22.36
C CYS A 156 -12.35 -7.85 -22.77
N GLN A 157 -12.90 -8.66 -23.67
CA GLN A 157 -14.32 -8.66 -24.03
C GLN A 157 -14.97 -9.95 -23.50
N PRO A 158 -15.50 -9.91 -22.25
CA PRO A 158 -16.04 -11.10 -21.61
C PRO A 158 -17.33 -11.59 -22.27
N GLU A 159 -17.50 -12.90 -22.22
CA GLU A 159 -18.79 -13.54 -22.50
C GLU A 159 -19.72 -13.43 -21.30
N VAL A 160 -19.16 -13.53 -20.09
CA VAL A 160 -19.90 -13.34 -18.83
C VAL A 160 -19.01 -12.62 -17.82
N CYS A 161 -19.56 -11.60 -17.16
CA CYS A 161 -18.95 -10.96 -16.00
C CYS A 161 -19.48 -11.57 -14.71
N VAL A 162 -18.65 -11.62 -13.66
CA VAL A 162 -19.08 -12.10 -12.34
C VAL A 162 -18.62 -11.12 -11.26
N ILE A 163 -19.54 -10.69 -10.39
CA ILE A 163 -19.24 -9.96 -9.15
C ILE A 163 -19.59 -10.88 -7.98
N THR A 164 -18.56 -11.46 -7.36
CA THR A 164 -18.70 -12.50 -6.33
C THR A 164 -19.25 -11.97 -5.01
N SER A 165 -18.57 -10.99 -4.41
CA SER A 165 -19.04 -10.27 -3.22
C SER A 165 -18.51 -8.84 -3.16
N ILE A 166 -19.07 -8.01 -2.27
CA ILE A 166 -18.59 -6.65 -1.98
C ILE A 166 -18.46 -6.48 -0.46
N GLY A 167 -17.25 -6.17 -0.02
CA GLY A 167 -16.90 -5.88 1.36
C GLY A 167 -15.78 -4.84 1.44
N LEU A 168 -15.58 -4.26 2.63
CA LEU A 168 -14.52 -3.28 2.89
C LEU A 168 -13.15 -3.95 2.82
N ASP A 169 -12.38 -3.59 1.79
CA ASP A 169 -11.00 -4.00 1.60
C ASP A 169 -10.31 -3.00 0.67
N HIS A 170 -8.99 -2.84 0.82
CA HIS A 170 -8.17 -1.93 0.01
C HIS A 170 -8.74 -0.50 -0.08
N GLN A 171 -9.25 0.02 1.04
CA GLN A 171 -9.95 1.30 1.10
C GLN A 171 -9.08 2.48 0.67
N GLU A 172 -7.76 2.35 0.82
CA GLU A 172 -6.76 3.31 0.37
C GLU A 172 -6.71 3.48 -1.16
N TYR A 173 -7.19 2.49 -1.92
CA TYR A 173 -7.23 2.51 -3.40
C TYR A 173 -8.65 2.58 -3.95
N LEU A 174 -9.60 1.87 -3.32
CA LEU A 174 -10.96 1.68 -3.83
C LEU A 174 -11.99 2.62 -3.18
N GLY A 175 -11.57 3.38 -2.17
CA GLY A 175 -12.43 4.27 -1.40
C GLY A 175 -12.94 3.67 -0.09
N ALA A 176 -13.44 4.53 0.78
CA ALA A 176 -13.78 4.17 2.15
C ALA A 176 -15.18 3.54 2.34
N SER A 177 -16.00 3.42 1.28
CA SER A 177 -17.39 2.94 1.37
C SER A 177 -17.67 1.74 0.45
N LEU A 178 -18.72 0.98 0.78
CA LEU A 178 -19.18 -0.14 -0.03
C LEU A 178 -19.61 0.31 -1.43
N ALA A 179 -20.29 1.47 -1.56
CA ALA A 179 -20.62 2.04 -2.86
C ALA A 179 -19.38 2.39 -3.71
N ALA A 180 -18.31 2.92 -3.10
CA ALA A 180 -17.08 3.26 -3.83
C ALA A 180 -16.40 1.99 -4.37
N ILE A 181 -16.26 0.97 -3.51
CA ILE A 181 -15.70 -0.34 -3.87
C ILE A 181 -16.55 -1.03 -4.94
N ALA A 182 -17.88 -0.96 -4.81
CA ALA A 182 -18.81 -1.50 -5.80
C ALA A 182 -18.66 -0.81 -7.17
N ARG A 183 -18.46 0.52 -7.21
CA ARG A 183 -18.26 1.26 -8.46
C ARG A 183 -17.01 0.80 -9.21
N GLU A 184 -15.92 0.60 -8.50
CA GLU A 184 -14.69 0.08 -9.10
C GLU A 184 -14.88 -1.34 -9.64
N LYS A 185 -15.52 -2.23 -8.88
CA LYS A 185 -15.74 -3.62 -9.30
C LYS A 185 -16.76 -3.74 -10.43
N ALA A 186 -17.83 -2.95 -10.40
CA ALA A 186 -18.84 -2.91 -11.47
C ALA A 186 -18.28 -2.35 -12.79
N GLY A 187 -17.09 -1.76 -12.79
CA GLY A 187 -16.41 -1.32 -14.01
C GLY A 187 -16.00 -2.44 -14.97
N ILE A 188 -16.10 -3.72 -14.57
CA ILE A 188 -15.93 -4.85 -15.49
C ILE A 188 -17.17 -5.11 -16.35
N ILE A 189 -18.35 -4.60 -15.96
CA ILE A 189 -19.60 -4.83 -16.67
C ILE A 189 -19.54 -4.13 -18.04
N LYS A 190 -19.69 -4.90 -19.11
CA LYS A 190 -19.62 -4.44 -20.50
C LYS A 190 -21.00 -4.41 -21.16
N THR A 191 -21.13 -3.60 -22.20
CA THR A 191 -22.38 -3.40 -22.95
C THR A 191 -22.95 -4.72 -23.47
N GLY A 192 -24.20 -5.02 -23.11
CA GLY A 192 -24.91 -6.22 -23.56
C GLY A 192 -24.38 -7.56 -23.00
N VAL A 193 -23.31 -7.54 -22.20
CA VAL A 193 -22.72 -8.77 -21.62
C VAL A 193 -23.46 -9.13 -20.32
N PRO A 194 -23.92 -10.38 -20.15
CA PRO A 194 -24.56 -10.81 -18.91
C PRO A 194 -23.59 -10.72 -17.72
N CYS A 195 -24.09 -10.25 -16.58
CA CYS A 195 -23.33 -10.19 -15.33
C CYS A 195 -24.04 -10.96 -14.22
N VAL A 196 -23.30 -11.89 -13.60
CA VAL A 196 -23.72 -12.67 -12.45
C VAL A 196 -23.33 -11.94 -11.17
N VAL A 197 -24.29 -11.76 -10.28
CA VAL A 197 -24.09 -11.09 -8.99
C VAL A 197 -24.29 -12.10 -7.85
N GLY A 198 -23.24 -12.30 -7.07
CA GLY A 198 -23.24 -13.15 -5.88
C GLY A 198 -23.86 -12.44 -4.66
N MET A 199 -23.23 -12.59 -3.50
CA MET A 199 -23.75 -12.05 -2.25
C MET A 199 -23.20 -10.64 -2.01
N VAL A 200 -24.06 -9.64 -2.17
CA VAL A 200 -23.69 -8.22 -2.05
C VAL A 200 -24.67 -7.47 -1.12
N PRO A 201 -24.19 -6.47 -0.35
CA PRO A 201 -25.07 -5.64 0.48
C PRO A 201 -25.92 -4.68 -0.38
N PRO A 202 -27.08 -4.21 0.13
CA PRO A 202 -28.01 -3.37 -0.66
C PRO A 202 -27.39 -2.10 -1.26
N GLU A 203 -26.49 -1.43 -0.53
CA GLU A 203 -25.78 -0.23 -1.01
C GLU A 203 -24.92 -0.54 -2.24
N ALA A 204 -24.19 -1.67 -2.22
CA ALA A 204 -23.35 -2.10 -3.33
C ALA A 204 -24.19 -2.60 -4.51
N GLU A 205 -25.29 -3.30 -4.23
CA GLU A 205 -26.24 -3.76 -5.23
C GLU A 205 -26.81 -2.60 -6.05
N ALA A 206 -27.23 -1.51 -5.40
CA ALA A 206 -27.76 -0.34 -6.10
C ALA A 206 -26.75 0.22 -7.12
N VAL A 207 -25.46 0.23 -6.79
CA VAL A 207 -24.39 0.67 -7.71
C VAL A 207 -24.23 -0.29 -8.88
N ILE A 208 -24.25 -1.60 -8.62
CA ILE A 208 -24.14 -2.63 -9.67
C ILE A 208 -25.33 -2.55 -10.64
N VAL A 209 -26.55 -2.40 -10.11
CA VAL A 209 -27.78 -2.25 -10.90
C VAL A 209 -27.71 -0.98 -11.76
N ALA A 210 -27.34 0.16 -11.17
CA ALA A 210 -27.21 1.41 -11.91
C ALA A 210 -26.19 1.29 -13.05
N ARG A 211 -25.03 0.66 -12.79
CA ARG A 211 -24.00 0.44 -13.81
C ARG A 211 -24.48 -0.49 -14.93
N ALA A 212 -25.18 -1.56 -14.59
CA ALA A 212 -25.71 -2.48 -15.58
C ALA A 212 -26.78 -1.83 -16.46
N GLN A 213 -27.65 -1.00 -15.88
CA GLN A 213 -28.62 -0.20 -16.63
C GLN A 213 -27.93 0.80 -17.57
N GLU A 214 -26.90 1.49 -17.10
CA GLU A 214 -26.12 2.47 -17.88
C GLU A 214 -25.54 1.85 -19.17
N VAL A 215 -25.04 0.61 -19.09
CA VAL A 215 -24.45 -0.09 -20.24
C VAL A 215 -25.39 -1.08 -20.92
N GLY A 216 -26.64 -1.21 -20.46
CA GLY A 216 -27.59 -2.18 -20.99
C GLY A 216 -27.16 -3.65 -20.81
N ALA A 217 -26.47 -3.97 -19.71
CA ALA A 217 -26.07 -5.33 -19.37
C ALA A 217 -27.18 -6.09 -18.59
N PRO A 218 -27.54 -7.31 -19.00
CA PRO A 218 -28.44 -8.16 -18.22
C PRO A 218 -27.83 -8.58 -16.88
N LEU A 219 -28.56 -8.45 -15.78
CA LEU A 219 -28.13 -8.90 -14.44
C LEU A 219 -28.83 -10.18 -14.01
N TYR A 220 -28.06 -11.09 -13.42
CA TYR A 220 -28.56 -12.35 -12.86
C TYR A 220 -28.03 -12.54 -11.44
N PHE A 221 -28.91 -12.53 -10.45
CA PHE A 221 -28.52 -12.76 -9.07
C PHE A 221 -28.54 -14.25 -8.71
N VAL A 222 -27.49 -14.72 -8.05
CA VAL A 222 -27.39 -16.10 -7.56
C VAL A 222 -28.58 -16.47 -6.67
N ARG A 223 -29.02 -15.53 -5.82
CA ARG A 223 -30.17 -15.73 -4.92
C ARG A 223 -31.49 -15.99 -5.67
N ASP A 224 -31.64 -15.40 -6.86
CA ASP A 224 -32.88 -15.51 -7.64
C ASP A 224 -32.91 -16.81 -8.44
N ARG A 225 -31.75 -17.24 -8.95
CA ARG A 225 -31.59 -18.50 -9.67
C ARG A 225 -31.70 -19.73 -8.76
N PHE A 226 -31.20 -19.64 -7.53
CA PHE A 226 -31.05 -20.78 -6.61
C PHE A 226 -31.89 -20.66 -5.33
N LYS A 227 -33.13 -20.17 -5.45
CA LYS A 227 -34.09 -20.04 -4.33
C LYS A 227 -34.33 -21.34 -3.57
N ALA A 228 -34.31 -22.48 -4.27
CA ALA A 228 -34.53 -23.80 -3.69
C ALA A 228 -33.28 -24.41 -3.02
N GLY A 229 -32.12 -23.75 -3.15
CA GLY A 229 -30.86 -24.22 -2.57
C GLY A 229 -29.67 -23.99 -3.51
N LEU A 230 -28.57 -23.53 -2.93
CA LEU A 230 -27.30 -23.33 -3.63
C LEU A 230 -26.67 -24.67 -4.06
N PRO A 231 -25.91 -24.71 -5.17
CA PRO A 231 -25.15 -25.89 -5.56
C PRO A 231 -24.24 -26.41 -4.44
N LEU A 232 -23.98 -27.72 -4.47
CA LEU A 232 -23.00 -28.35 -3.60
C LEU A 232 -21.59 -28.18 -4.17
N THR A 233 -20.60 -28.15 -3.29
CA THR A 233 -19.18 -28.11 -3.59
C THR A 233 -18.42 -28.86 -2.50
N ASN A 234 -17.24 -29.37 -2.82
CA ASN A 234 -16.35 -29.99 -1.84
C ASN A 234 -15.52 -28.97 -1.04
N LEU A 235 -15.49 -27.69 -1.44
CA LEU A 235 -14.84 -26.65 -0.65
C LEU A 235 -15.69 -26.29 0.57
N GLU A 236 -15.06 -26.24 1.74
CA GLU A 236 -15.74 -26.07 3.03
C GLU A 236 -16.26 -24.64 3.25
N GLY A 237 -17.38 -24.52 3.97
CA GLY A 237 -18.00 -23.25 4.33
C GLY A 237 -19.14 -22.79 3.42
N ALA A 238 -20.18 -22.21 4.03
CA ALA A 238 -21.41 -21.81 3.34
C ALA A 238 -21.19 -20.80 2.20
N HIS A 239 -20.19 -19.93 2.33
CA HIS A 239 -19.79 -18.97 1.29
C HIS A 239 -19.30 -19.66 0.01
N GLN A 240 -18.70 -20.86 0.09
CA GLN A 240 -18.28 -21.60 -1.10
C GLN A 240 -19.45 -22.08 -1.94
N ARG A 241 -20.62 -22.32 -1.32
CA ARG A 241 -21.85 -22.64 -2.07
C ARG A 241 -22.38 -21.44 -2.84
N TRP A 242 -22.16 -20.22 -2.35
CA TRP A 242 -22.43 -18.99 -3.12
C TRP A 242 -21.47 -18.84 -4.29
N ASN A 243 -20.18 -19.08 -4.09
CA ASN A 243 -19.18 -19.11 -5.17
C ASN A 243 -19.54 -20.17 -6.22
N ALA A 244 -19.98 -21.36 -5.80
CA ALA A 244 -20.43 -22.43 -6.68
C ALA A 244 -21.70 -22.05 -7.46
N GLY A 245 -22.63 -21.35 -6.81
CA GLY A 245 -23.80 -20.75 -7.48
C GLY A 245 -23.41 -19.72 -8.52
N ALA A 246 -22.46 -18.83 -8.21
CA ALA A 246 -21.96 -17.83 -9.16
C ALA A 246 -21.26 -18.49 -10.35
N ALA A 247 -20.41 -19.48 -10.10
CA ALA A 247 -19.70 -20.23 -11.14
C ALA A 247 -20.66 -20.98 -12.06
N LEU A 248 -21.61 -21.75 -11.50
CA LEU A 248 -22.58 -22.51 -12.28
C LEU A 248 -23.47 -21.59 -13.12
N LEU A 249 -23.98 -20.51 -12.55
CA LEU A 249 -24.83 -19.55 -13.27
C LEU A 249 -24.03 -18.80 -14.35
N ALA A 250 -22.76 -18.47 -14.09
CA ALA A 250 -21.92 -17.89 -15.13
C ALA A 250 -21.75 -18.86 -16.32
N SER A 251 -21.41 -20.12 -16.03
CA SER A 251 -21.30 -21.15 -17.07
C SER A 251 -22.63 -21.43 -17.80
N GLU A 252 -23.78 -21.32 -17.13
CA GLU A 252 -25.11 -21.40 -17.77
C GLU A 252 -25.35 -20.30 -18.81
N LEU A 253 -24.87 -19.09 -18.54
CA LEU A 253 -25.11 -17.91 -19.37
C LEU A 253 -24.11 -17.79 -20.53
N ALA A 254 -23.02 -18.55 -20.51
CA ALA A 254 -22.01 -18.57 -21.57
C ALA A 254 -22.49 -19.37 -22.79
N THR A 255 -23.24 -18.72 -23.68
CA THR A 255 -23.85 -19.30 -24.89
C THR A 255 -22.88 -19.94 -25.90
N ARG A 256 -21.65 -19.44 -26.02
CA ARG A 256 -20.58 -20.00 -26.87
C ARG A 256 -19.89 -21.19 -26.20
N LEU A 257 -20.12 -21.38 -24.91
CA LEU A 257 -19.50 -22.40 -24.08
C LEU A 257 -20.56 -23.26 -23.35
N PRO A 258 -21.50 -23.88 -24.08
CA PRO A 258 -22.63 -24.60 -23.49
C PRO A 258 -22.17 -25.72 -22.55
N ILE A 259 -22.91 -25.93 -21.46
CA ILE A 259 -22.60 -26.95 -20.46
C ILE A 259 -23.76 -27.92 -20.25
N ASP A 260 -23.42 -29.17 -19.94
CA ASP A 260 -24.32 -30.13 -19.31
C ASP A 260 -24.40 -29.85 -17.80
N GLN A 261 -25.63 -29.72 -17.30
CA GLN A 261 -25.91 -29.36 -15.92
C GLN A 261 -25.45 -30.40 -14.90
N ALA A 262 -25.60 -31.69 -15.23
CA ALA A 262 -25.22 -32.77 -14.33
C ALA A 262 -23.69 -32.85 -14.22
N LEU A 263 -23.00 -32.72 -15.35
CA LEU A 263 -21.54 -32.71 -15.42
C LEU A 263 -20.94 -31.49 -14.71
N ALA A 264 -21.52 -30.30 -14.90
CA ALA A 264 -21.09 -29.10 -14.19
C ALA A 264 -21.23 -29.25 -12.66
N ARG A 265 -22.35 -29.82 -12.20
CA ARG A 265 -22.58 -30.09 -10.76
C ARG A 265 -21.62 -31.14 -10.21
N ALA A 266 -21.30 -32.17 -10.98
CA ALA A 266 -20.31 -33.17 -10.58
C ALA A 266 -18.89 -32.57 -10.49
N ALA A 267 -18.53 -31.66 -11.40
CA ALA A 267 -17.24 -30.96 -11.39
C ALA A 267 -17.04 -30.11 -10.12
N LEU A 268 -18.10 -29.45 -9.64
CA LEU A 268 -18.07 -28.67 -8.40
C LEU A 268 -17.73 -29.50 -7.14
N LEU A 269 -17.92 -30.83 -7.18
CA LEU A 269 -17.60 -31.72 -6.08
C LEU A 269 -16.12 -32.17 -6.07
N ASN A 270 -15.31 -31.73 -7.03
CA ASN A 270 -13.92 -32.15 -7.20
C ASN A 270 -12.98 -30.97 -7.46
N VAL A 271 -13.23 -29.82 -6.80
CA VAL A 271 -12.41 -28.61 -6.94
C VAL A 271 -11.27 -28.62 -5.93
N THR A 272 -10.04 -28.45 -6.40
CA THR A 272 -8.87 -28.23 -5.56
C THR A 272 -8.51 -26.76 -5.56
N TRP A 273 -8.46 -26.10 -4.41
CA TRP A 273 -8.09 -24.69 -4.31
C TRP A 273 -7.43 -24.37 -2.96
N ALA A 274 -6.11 -24.15 -3.00
CA ALA A 274 -5.30 -24.07 -1.78
C ALA A 274 -5.61 -22.82 -0.93
N GLY A 275 -5.48 -22.96 0.39
CA GLY A 275 -5.61 -21.85 1.33
C GLY A 275 -7.03 -21.27 1.47
N ARG A 276 -8.07 -22.08 1.20
CA ARG A 276 -9.48 -21.77 1.45
C ARG A 276 -10.10 -22.85 2.33
N TRP A 277 -9.96 -22.67 3.64
CA TRP A 277 -10.29 -23.66 4.67
C TRP A 277 -9.84 -25.07 4.27
N GLU A 278 -8.56 -25.18 3.95
CA GLU A 278 -7.97 -26.41 3.43
C GLU A 278 -7.50 -27.30 4.58
N ASP A 279 -8.04 -28.52 4.63
CA ASP A 279 -7.70 -29.54 5.61
C ASP A 279 -6.47 -30.33 5.14
N LEU A 280 -5.40 -30.27 5.94
CA LEU A 280 -4.15 -31.01 5.76
C LEU A 280 -3.93 -31.95 6.94
N THR A 281 -3.23 -33.06 6.69
CA THR A 281 -2.79 -34.00 7.73
C THR A 281 -1.27 -33.88 7.88
N LEU A 282 -0.82 -33.60 9.10
CA LEU A 282 0.61 -33.56 9.43
C LEU A 282 1.21 -34.97 9.51
N SER A 283 2.53 -35.06 9.48
CA SER A 283 3.27 -36.34 9.56
C SER A 283 3.01 -37.10 10.86
N ASP A 284 2.59 -36.42 11.92
CA ASP A 284 2.22 -37.01 13.21
C ASP A 284 0.72 -37.33 13.34
N GLY A 285 -0.05 -37.16 12.25
CA GLY A 285 -1.48 -37.47 12.18
C GLY A 285 -2.42 -36.36 12.63
N ARG A 286 -1.89 -35.24 13.17
CA ARG A 286 -2.73 -34.11 13.60
C ARG A 286 -3.31 -33.34 12.42
N LYS A 287 -4.47 -32.74 12.65
CA LYS A 287 -5.16 -31.92 11.64
C LYS A 287 -4.61 -30.50 11.61
N LEU A 288 -4.26 -30.02 10.44
CA LEU A 288 -3.91 -28.63 10.18
C LEU A 288 -4.90 -28.03 9.18
N ILE A 289 -5.53 -26.93 9.54
CA ILE A 289 -6.44 -26.16 8.69
C ILE A 289 -5.73 -24.87 8.29
N ILE A 290 -5.70 -24.54 7.00
CA ILE A 290 -5.10 -23.29 6.50
C ILE A 290 -6.14 -22.45 5.75
N ASP A 291 -6.21 -21.16 6.08
CA ASP A 291 -7.11 -20.23 5.40
C ASP A 291 -6.53 -18.82 5.30
N GLY A 292 -6.67 -18.22 4.11
CA GLY A 292 -6.12 -16.89 3.79
C GLY A 292 -7.01 -15.70 4.16
N SER A 293 -8.09 -15.90 4.94
CA SER A 293 -8.97 -14.82 5.39
C SER A 293 -8.21 -13.76 6.17
N HIS A 294 -8.43 -12.50 5.79
CA HIS A 294 -7.61 -11.38 6.25
C HIS A 294 -8.38 -10.05 6.32
N ASN A 295 -9.70 -10.06 6.11
CA ASN A 295 -10.55 -8.87 6.18
C ASN A 295 -11.83 -9.21 6.97
N GLU A 296 -12.61 -8.20 7.32
CA GLU A 296 -13.79 -8.36 8.19
C GLU A 296 -14.88 -9.28 7.59
N GLU A 297 -15.01 -9.30 6.25
CA GLU A 297 -15.91 -10.25 5.58
C GLU A 297 -15.39 -11.68 5.68
N GLY A 298 -14.08 -11.91 5.50
CA GLY A 298 -13.44 -13.20 5.71
C GLY A 298 -13.57 -13.69 7.15
N VAL A 299 -13.41 -12.81 8.13
CA VAL A 299 -13.62 -13.13 9.55
C VAL A 299 -15.04 -13.66 9.80
N ARG A 300 -16.06 -12.96 9.29
CA ARG A 300 -17.46 -13.40 9.38
C ARG A 300 -17.72 -14.77 8.74
N ILE A 301 -16.91 -15.14 7.75
CA ILE A 301 -16.97 -16.42 7.07
C ILE A 301 -16.30 -17.53 7.89
N VAL A 302 -15.12 -17.28 8.47
CA VAL A 302 -14.34 -18.30 9.19
C VAL A 302 -14.81 -18.52 10.62
N GLU A 303 -15.42 -17.52 11.27
CA GLU A 303 -15.84 -17.63 12.67
C GLU A 303 -16.85 -18.78 12.92
N PRO A 304 -17.90 -18.98 12.09
CA PRO A 304 -18.77 -20.14 12.23
C PRO A 304 -18.08 -21.50 12.01
N LEU A 305 -16.97 -21.53 11.27
CA LEU A 305 -16.18 -22.75 11.05
C LEU A 305 -15.27 -23.02 12.26
N LEU A 306 -14.65 -21.98 12.82
CA LEU A 306 -13.89 -22.05 14.07
C LEU A 306 -14.77 -22.56 15.23
N ALA A 307 -16.02 -22.11 15.30
CA ALA A 307 -16.98 -22.52 16.34
C ALA A 307 -17.30 -24.03 16.33
N GLN A 308 -17.05 -24.73 15.21
CA GLN A 308 -17.24 -26.19 15.10
C GLN A 308 -16.04 -26.98 15.62
N LEU A 309 -14.90 -26.32 15.83
CA LEU A 309 -13.68 -26.93 16.33
C LEU A 309 -13.69 -26.94 17.86
N ARG A 310 -13.27 -28.04 18.46
CA ARG A 310 -13.14 -28.17 19.91
C ARG A 310 -11.74 -27.74 20.32
N GLU A 311 -11.64 -26.60 21.02
CA GLU A 311 -10.40 -26.10 21.64
C GLU A 311 -9.19 -26.04 20.67
N PRO A 312 -9.32 -25.48 19.45
CA PRO A 312 -8.22 -25.41 18.49
C PRO A 312 -7.04 -24.57 18.99
N THR A 313 -5.84 -24.90 18.51
CA THR A 313 -4.70 -23.97 18.54
C THR A 313 -4.74 -23.13 17.27
N ILE A 314 -4.81 -21.81 17.41
CA ILE A 314 -4.91 -20.89 16.27
C ILE A 314 -3.61 -20.09 16.13
N ILE A 315 -2.98 -20.21 14.97
CA ILE A 315 -1.80 -19.47 14.55
C ILE A 315 -2.27 -18.28 13.70
N VAL A 316 -1.99 -17.06 14.15
CA VAL A 316 -2.45 -15.84 13.49
C VAL A 316 -1.28 -14.95 13.09
N GLY A 317 -1.25 -14.57 11.81
CA GLY A 317 -0.35 -13.56 11.28
C GLY A 317 -1.03 -12.76 10.17
N ALA A 318 -1.08 -11.44 10.34
CA ALA A 318 -1.89 -10.55 9.50
C ALA A 318 -1.08 -9.36 8.97
N LEU A 319 -1.55 -8.80 7.85
CA LEU A 319 -0.98 -7.60 7.24
C LEU A 319 -1.77 -6.36 7.67
N GLY A 320 -1.21 -5.59 8.61
CA GLY A 320 -1.80 -4.35 9.12
C GLY A 320 -2.82 -4.54 10.26
N ALA A 321 -2.77 -3.65 11.25
CA ALA A 321 -3.51 -3.80 12.50
C ALA A 321 -5.04 -3.76 12.35
N HIS A 322 -5.56 -3.00 11.36
CA HIS A 322 -6.99 -2.93 11.08
C HIS A 322 -7.58 -4.28 10.63
N ARG A 323 -6.80 -5.08 9.90
CA ARG A 323 -7.14 -6.45 9.47
C ARG A 323 -6.96 -7.46 10.58
N ALA A 324 -5.88 -7.29 11.35
CA ALA A 324 -5.52 -8.19 12.44
C ALA A 324 -6.54 -8.18 13.60
N ARG A 325 -7.09 -7.00 13.95
CA ARG A 325 -8.01 -6.85 15.08
C ARG A 325 -9.23 -7.77 15.02
N PRO A 326 -10.11 -7.68 14.00
CA PRO A 326 -11.30 -8.52 13.95
C PRO A 326 -10.95 -10.02 13.89
N LEU A 327 -9.83 -10.36 13.24
CA LEU A 327 -9.37 -11.74 13.15
C LEU A 327 -8.90 -12.30 14.50
N ILE A 328 -8.11 -11.54 15.26
CA ILE A 328 -7.65 -11.94 16.60
C ILE A 328 -8.84 -12.03 17.56
N GLU A 329 -9.79 -11.10 17.48
CA GLU A 329 -11.00 -11.13 18.30
C GLU A 329 -11.83 -12.40 18.03
N ALA A 330 -12.03 -12.78 16.77
CA ALA A 330 -12.73 -14.02 16.42
C ALA A 330 -11.93 -15.27 16.83
N ALA A 331 -10.62 -15.30 16.56
CA ALA A 331 -9.75 -16.41 16.96
C ALA A 331 -9.76 -16.62 18.48
N ALA A 332 -9.66 -15.55 19.27
CA ALA A 332 -9.65 -15.61 20.72
C ALA A 332 -10.96 -16.12 21.34
N ARG A 333 -12.09 -16.08 20.63
CA ARG A 333 -13.36 -16.66 21.15
C ARG A 333 -13.35 -18.19 21.13
N HIS A 334 -12.53 -18.80 20.29
CA HIS A 334 -12.56 -20.24 20.03
C HIS A 334 -11.24 -20.95 20.38
N ALA A 335 -10.11 -20.24 20.33
CA ALA A 335 -8.80 -20.84 20.58
C ALA A 335 -8.62 -21.29 22.04
N ALA A 336 -7.99 -22.45 22.24
CA ALA A 336 -7.38 -22.79 23.53
C ALA A 336 -5.98 -22.17 23.66
N VAL A 337 -5.24 -22.15 22.55
CA VAL A 337 -3.92 -21.52 22.44
C VAL A 337 -3.91 -20.59 21.23
N LEU A 338 -3.48 -19.35 21.43
CA LEU A 338 -3.28 -18.39 20.37
C LEU A 338 -1.78 -18.19 20.13
N ILE A 339 -1.30 -18.51 18.94
CA ILE A 339 0.10 -18.35 18.55
C ILE A 339 0.20 -17.19 17.56
N LEU A 340 0.88 -16.11 17.96
CA LEU A 340 1.07 -14.93 17.15
C LEU A 340 2.38 -15.02 16.38
N VAL A 341 2.31 -14.88 15.06
CA VAL A 341 3.47 -14.93 14.16
C VAL A 341 3.52 -13.70 13.28
N ARG A 342 4.73 -13.33 12.84
CA ARG A 342 4.92 -12.31 11.81
C ARG A 342 5.20 -13.02 10.48
N PRO A 343 4.28 -12.95 9.50
CA PRO A 343 4.56 -13.42 8.14
C PRO A 343 5.76 -12.68 7.55
N ASP A 344 6.52 -13.33 6.66
CA ASP A 344 7.62 -12.66 5.93
C ASP A 344 7.09 -11.67 4.87
N ASN A 345 6.55 -10.55 5.35
CA ASN A 345 6.04 -9.47 4.52
C ASN A 345 6.25 -8.12 5.22
N GLU A 346 6.54 -7.09 4.44
CA GLU A 346 6.83 -5.76 5.01
C GLU A 346 5.59 -5.09 5.62
N ARG A 347 4.39 -5.46 5.16
CA ARG A 347 3.12 -4.98 5.70
C ARG A 347 2.66 -5.78 6.94
N ALA A 348 3.37 -6.84 7.29
CA ALA A 348 3.01 -7.70 8.42
C ALA A 348 3.06 -6.92 9.74
N CYS A 349 2.06 -7.11 10.58
CA CYS A 349 2.13 -6.66 11.96
C CYS A 349 3.29 -7.33 12.68
N SER A 350 3.98 -6.56 13.51
CA SER A 350 4.89 -7.13 14.49
C SER A 350 4.11 -7.97 15.50
N VAL A 351 4.77 -8.97 16.09
CA VAL A 351 4.14 -9.80 17.10
C VAL A 351 3.75 -8.99 18.34
N ALA A 352 4.51 -7.92 18.64
CA ALA A 352 4.17 -6.96 19.69
C ALA A 352 2.84 -6.25 19.40
N GLU A 353 2.62 -5.75 18.17
CA GLU A 353 1.35 -5.15 17.78
C GLU A 353 0.20 -6.16 17.85
N LEU A 354 0.36 -7.37 17.31
CA LEU A 354 -0.65 -8.43 17.40
C LEU A 354 -1.03 -8.73 18.85
N LYS A 355 -0.05 -8.77 19.76
CA LYS A 355 -0.28 -9.02 21.19
C LYS A 355 -1.17 -7.95 21.84
N THR A 356 -1.07 -6.69 21.42
CA THR A 356 -1.96 -5.62 21.91
C THR A 356 -3.41 -5.76 21.46
N LEU A 357 -3.67 -6.58 20.44
CA LEU A 357 -5.01 -6.80 19.90
C LEU A 357 -5.72 -8.00 20.55
N VAL A 358 -5.01 -8.78 21.37
CA VAL A 358 -5.62 -9.90 22.09
C VAL A 358 -6.61 -9.36 23.13
N PRO A 359 -7.89 -9.76 23.09
CA PRO A 359 -8.88 -9.21 23.99
C PRO A 359 -8.61 -9.66 25.44
N PRO A 360 -8.80 -8.79 26.46
CA PRO A 360 -8.61 -9.14 27.87
C PRO A 360 -9.52 -10.28 28.38
N SER A 361 -10.59 -10.57 27.64
CA SER A 361 -11.49 -11.69 27.90
C SER A 361 -10.88 -13.04 27.54
N PHE A 362 -9.82 -13.08 26.72
CA PHE A 362 -9.13 -14.31 26.39
C PHE A 362 -8.45 -14.89 27.63
N LYS A 363 -8.78 -16.14 27.98
CA LYS A 363 -8.22 -16.85 29.14
C LYS A 363 -7.25 -17.96 28.74
N GLY A 364 -7.12 -18.24 27.44
CA GLY A 364 -6.20 -19.23 26.91
C GLY A 364 -4.74 -18.76 26.92
N GLU A 365 -3.86 -19.65 26.51
CA GLU A 365 -2.43 -19.34 26.43
C GLU A 365 -2.12 -18.49 25.17
N VAL A 366 -1.35 -17.41 25.33
CA VAL A 366 -0.84 -16.62 24.21
C VAL A 366 0.65 -16.88 24.05
N ARG A 367 1.05 -17.40 22.89
CA ARG A 367 2.44 -17.62 22.51
C ARG A 367 2.85 -16.74 21.34
N THR A 368 4.15 -16.56 21.19
CA THR A 368 4.77 -15.90 20.05
C THR A 368 5.82 -16.83 19.48
N ALA A 369 5.89 -16.97 18.16
CA ALA A 369 6.87 -17.84 17.53
C ALA A 369 7.29 -17.31 16.15
N LEU A 370 8.42 -17.79 15.65
CA LEU A 370 8.74 -17.68 14.23
C LEU A 370 7.99 -18.78 13.47
N VAL A 371 7.56 -18.50 12.25
CA VAL A 371 6.92 -19.50 11.39
C VAL A 371 7.88 -20.68 11.15
N ALA A 372 9.19 -20.40 11.04
CA ALA A 372 10.23 -21.42 10.92
C ALA A 372 10.28 -22.39 12.10
N ASP A 373 10.13 -21.89 13.32
CA ASP A 373 10.18 -22.73 14.52
C ASP A 373 8.91 -23.56 14.66
N LEU A 374 7.76 -23.03 14.22
CA LEU A 374 6.50 -23.77 14.18
C LEU A 374 6.48 -24.84 13.10
N PHE A 375 7.14 -24.62 11.96
CA PHE A 375 7.17 -25.56 10.83
C PHE A 375 8.62 -25.84 10.44
N PRO A 376 9.35 -26.63 11.26
CA PRO A 376 10.80 -26.79 11.12
C PRO A 376 11.21 -27.72 9.97
N ALA A 377 10.30 -28.61 9.54
CA ALA A 377 10.55 -29.57 8.47
C ALA A 377 9.25 -29.96 7.75
N ALA A 378 9.40 -30.64 6.61
CA ALA A 378 8.27 -31.09 5.78
C ALA A 378 7.28 -31.94 6.59
N GLY A 379 5.99 -31.58 6.48
CA GLY A 379 4.88 -32.20 7.19
C GLY A 379 4.89 -32.06 8.73
N GLN A 380 5.83 -31.32 9.32
CA GLN A 380 5.94 -31.20 10.79
C GLN A 380 5.42 -29.85 11.30
N CYS A 381 4.76 -29.87 12.45
CA CYS A 381 4.40 -28.66 13.19
C CYS A 381 4.72 -28.78 14.69
N ALA A 382 5.48 -27.84 15.24
CA ALA A 382 5.85 -27.79 16.66
C ALA A 382 4.78 -27.12 17.56
N ALA A 383 3.73 -26.55 16.98
CA ALA A 383 2.61 -25.99 17.74
C ALA A 383 1.90 -27.09 18.56
N PRO A 384 1.47 -26.84 19.81
CA PRO A 384 0.70 -27.81 20.59
C PRO A 384 -0.76 -27.89 20.11
N GLY A 385 -1.47 -28.93 20.52
CA GLY A 385 -2.91 -29.08 20.27
C GLY A 385 -3.27 -29.73 18.93
N ASP A 386 -4.56 -30.04 18.79
CA ASP A 386 -5.19 -30.65 17.62
C ASP A 386 -6.70 -30.36 17.68
N PRO A 387 -7.31 -29.68 16.70
CA PRO A 387 -6.73 -29.23 15.44
C PRO A 387 -5.90 -27.94 15.56
N LEU A 388 -4.97 -27.78 14.62
CA LEU A 388 -4.22 -26.54 14.38
C LEU A 388 -4.91 -25.73 13.27
N VAL A 389 -4.97 -24.40 13.41
CA VAL A 389 -5.57 -23.52 12.39
C VAL A 389 -4.63 -22.35 12.10
N VAL A 390 -4.29 -22.10 10.83
CA VAL A 390 -3.48 -20.95 10.39
C VAL A 390 -4.37 -19.94 9.67
N LEU A 391 -4.37 -18.70 10.16
CA LEU A 391 -5.20 -17.60 9.63
C LEU A 391 -4.40 -16.31 9.42
N GLY A 392 -4.88 -15.47 8.51
CA GLY A 392 -4.61 -14.01 8.54
C GLY A 392 -3.95 -13.42 7.31
N SER A 393 -3.36 -14.22 6.44
CA SER A 393 -2.96 -13.76 5.10
C SER A 393 -2.63 -14.92 4.17
N LEU A 394 -2.79 -14.69 2.87
CA LEU A 394 -2.31 -15.64 1.84
C LEU A 394 -0.78 -15.81 1.85
N TYR A 395 -0.05 -14.80 2.31
CA TYR A 395 1.42 -14.87 2.44
C TYR A 395 1.84 -15.81 3.56
N LEU A 396 1.16 -15.77 4.71
CA LEU A 396 1.39 -16.74 5.80
C LEU A 396 1.08 -18.15 5.33
N VAL A 397 -0.06 -18.32 4.66
CA VAL A 397 -0.47 -19.62 4.10
C VAL A 397 0.57 -20.14 3.11
N GLY A 398 1.08 -19.28 2.22
CA GLY A 398 2.15 -19.63 1.28
C GLY A 398 3.45 -20.05 1.96
N GLU A 399 3.88 -19.32 3.00
CA GLU A 399 5.07 -19.69 3.78
C GLU A 399 4.89 -21.05 4.47
N VAL A 400 3.73 -21.28 5.11
CA VAL A 400 3.41 -22.54 5.79
C VAL A 400 3.38 -23.70 4.79
N LEU A 401 2.74 -23.54 3.64
CA LEU A 401 2.69 -24.56 2.60
C LEU A 401 4.09 -24.90 2.06
N ALA A 402 4.92 -23.89 1.78
CA ALA A 402 6.28 -24.12 1.30
C ALA A 402 7.10 -24.96 2.30
N ARG A 403 7.00 -24.63 3.59
CA ARG A 403 7.68 -25.39 4.66
C ARG A 403 7.16 -26.82 4.78
N LEU A 404 5.84 -27.00 4.75
CA LEU A 404 5.21 -28.33 4.83
C LEU A 404 5.59 -29.22 3.64
N GLN A 405 5.80 -28.63 2.47
CA GLN A 405 6.19 -29.35 1.25
C GLN A 405 7.71 -29.50 1.11
N GLY A 406 8.51 -28.94 2.03
CA GLY A 406 9.97 -28.94 1.93
C GLY A 406 10.50 -28.16 0.72
N ARG A 407 9.74 -27.18 0.23
CA ARG A 407 10.10 -26.33 -0.91
C ARG A 407 10.86 -25.09 -0.43
N ALA A 408 11.54 -24.44 -1.37
CA ALA A 408 12.11 -23.12 -1.12
C ALA A 408 11.01 -22.16 -0.64
N LEU A 409 11.34 -21.33 0.34
CA LEU A 409 10.40 -20.33 0.81
C LEU A 409 10.06 -19.38 -0.33
N PRO A 410 8.81 -18.87 -0.39
CA PRO A 410 8.47 -17.87 -1.37
C PRO A 410 9.39 -16.66 -1.14
N ASP A 411 10.20 -16.30 -2.13
CA ASP A 411 11.03 -15.11 -2.01
C ASP A 411 10.11 -13.90 -1.81
N ALA A 412 10.31 -13.16 -0.71
CA ALA A 412 9.56 -11.94 -0.44
C ALA A 412 9.63 -10.93 -1.60
N GLY A 413 10.68 -10.98 -2.45
CA GLY A 413 10.80 -10.23 -3.71
C GLY A 413 9.89 -10.72 -4.83
N MET A 414 9.55 -12.02 -4.83
CA MET A 414 8.70 -12.70 -5.79
C MET A 414 7.22 -12.70 -5.40
N GLN A 415 6.84 -12.20 -4.22
CA GLN A 415 5.46 -12.05 -3.74
C GLN A 415 4.85 -10.65 -4.03
N ASP A 416 3.51 -10.53 -4.14
CA ASP A 416 2.86 -9.24 -4.47
C ASP A 416 3.19 -8.19 -3.42
N ARG A 417 4.02 -7.24 -3.83
CA ARG A 417 4.48 -6.10 -3.05
C ARG A 417 3.60 -4.91 -3.39
N LEU A 418 2.73 -4.51 -2.47
CA LEU A 418 2.35 -3.11 -2.35
C LEU A 418 3.34 -2.50 -1.36
N LEU A 419 4.47 -2.02 -1.87
CA LEU A 419 5.43 -1.31 -1.05
C LEU A 419 5.32 0.19 -1.31
N THR A 420 4.96 0.92 -0.26
CA THR A 420 5.75 2.09 0.10
C THR A 420 7.18 1.58 0.34
N ALA A 421 8.09 1.88 -0.59
CA ALA A 421 9.47 1.37 -0.62
C ALA A 421 10.13 1.26 0.77
N LYS A 422 10.75 0.11 1.06
CA LYS A 422 11.70 -0.05 2.17
C LYS A 422 12.89 0.86 1.90
N LYS A 423 12.85 2.07 2.47
CA LYS A 423 14.02 2.94 2.56
C LYS A 423 14.94 2.37 3.63
N ASN A 424 16.24 2.30 3.38
CA ASN A 424 17.21 2.35 4.47
C ASN A 424 17.03 3.71 5.14
N VAL A 425 16.14 3.79 6.12
CA VAL A 425 15.87 5.03 6.85
C VAL A 425 17.08 5.29 7.75
N PRO A 426 17.78 6.44 7.57
CA PRO A 426 18.90 6.79 8.43
C PRO A 426 18.46 6.78 9.90
N LYS A 427 19.30 6.20 10.76
CA LYS A 427 19.07 6.16 12.20
C LYS A 427 19.93 7.22 12.87
N VAL A 428 19.41 7.82 13.92
CA VAL A 428 20.14 8.72 14.82
C VAL A 428 21.24 7.92 15.50
N ASP A 429 22.46 8.42 15.40
CA ASP A 429 23.56 7.95 16.23
C ASP A 429 23.33 8.46 17.68
N PRO A 430 23.27 7.56 18.68
CA PRO A 430 23.10 7.96 20.08
C PRO A 430 24.14 8.97 20.58
N THR A 431 25.33 9.02 19.97
CA THR A 431 26.41 9.95 20.33
C THR A 431 26.23 11.36 19.75
N GLU A 432 25.43 11.51 18.69
CA GLU A 432 25.13 12.80 18.06
C GLU A 432 23.94 13.50 18.72
N LEU A 433 22.94 12.75 19.20
CA LEU A 433 21.70 13.30 19.75
C LEU A 433 21.91 14.38 20.84
N PRO A 434 22.82 14.21 21.82
CA PRO A 434 23.06 15.24 22.84
C PRO A 434 23.59 16.55 22.27
N GLN A 435 24.28 16.51 21.13
CA GLN A 435 24.86 17.69 20.47
C GLN A 435 23.77 18.57 19.83
N TRP A 436 22.59 18.01 19.59
CA TRP A 436 21.44 18.74 19.06
C TRP A 436 20.62 19.42 20.16
N LEU A 437 20.86 19.12 21.44
CA LEU A 437 20.14 19.75 22.55
C LEU A 437 20.66 21.18 22.76
N ILE A 438 19.81 22.17 22.48
CA ILE A 438 20.10 23.61 22.68
C ILE A 438 19.95 23.99 24.15
N ALA A 439 18.85 23.54 24.76
CA ALA A 439 18.52 23.86 26.15
C ALA A 439 17.60 22.79 26.74
N GLU A 440 17.71 22.57 28.04
CA GLU A 440 16.80 21.74 28.83
C GLU A 440 16.53 22.41 30.17
N ASP A 441 15.28 22.41 30.59
CA ASP A 441 14.84 22.78 31.94
C ASP A 441 13.87 21.73 32.51
N ASP A 442 13.17 22.06 33.59
CA ASP A 442 12.22 21.15 34.24
C ASP A 442 11.02 20.79 33.35
N ASP A 443 10.63 21.68 32.45
CA ASP A 443 9.41 21.59 31.66
C ASP A 443 9.68 21.16 30.20
N TYR A 444 10.79 21.61 29.61
CA TYR A 444 11.04 21.52 28.17
C TYR A 444 12.47 21.08 27.83
N MET A 445 12.59 20.37 26.70
CA MET A 445 13.84 20.15 25.96
C MET A 445 13.72 20.81 24.59
N VAL A 446 14.76 21.52 24.18
CA VAL A 446 14.82 22.28 22.94
C VAL A 446 15.93 21.68 22.08
N PHE A 447 15.59 21.20 20.89
CA PHE A 447 16.53 20.57 19.97
C PHE A 447 16.70 21.37 18.67
N ASP A 448 17.91 21.48 18.17
CA ASP A 448 18.20 21.83 16.77
C ASP A 448 18.16 20.56 15.92
N LYS A 449 17.01 20.30 15.30
CA LYS A 449 16.81 19.07 14.54
C LYS A 449 17.60 19.13 13.23
N PRO A 450 18.37 18.09 12.86
CA PRO A 450 19.00 18.02 11.55
C PRO A 450 17.97 17.86 10.42
N GLY A 451 18.32 18.34 9.23
CA GLY A 451 17.45 18.40 8.04
C GLY A 451 17.28 17.08 7.28
N TRP A 452 17.38 15.94 7.96
CA TRP A 452 17.12 14.60 7.40
C TRP A 452 16.18 13.76 8.28
N LEU A 453 16.03 14.13 9.55
CA LEU A 453 15.36 13.36 10.60
C LEU A 453 13.87 13.73 10.72
N VAL A 454 13.00 12.73 10.88
CA VAL A 454 11.58 12.95 11.16
C VAL A 454 11.34 13.24 12.65
N CYS A 455 10.39 14.11 12.97
CA CYS A 455 10.12 14.46 14.38
C CYS A 455 9.35 13.38 15.14
N HIS A 456 8.34 12.79 14.52
CA HIS A 456 7.37 11.91 15.17
C HIS A 456 7.77 10.43 15.05
N PRO A 457 7.25 9.54 15.93
CA PRO A 457 7.53 8.11 15.88
C PRO A 457 7.40 7.54 14.47
N SER A 458 8.42 6.79 14.05
CA SER A 458 8.46 6.10 12.77
C SER A 458 8.40 4.59 12.99
N LYS A 459 8.02 3.86 11.94
CA LYS A 459 7.92 2.39 11.94
C LYS A 459 9.30 1.71 11.90
N ASP A 460 10.36 2.46 11.64
CA ASP A 460 11.74 1.96 11.47
C ASP A 460 12.54 1.90 12.80
N GLY A 461 11.83 1.92 13.94
CA GLY A 461 12.40 1.82 15.29
C GLY A 461 12.63 3.17 15.98
N PRO A 462 12.95 3.18 17.28
CA PRO A 462 13.04 4.40 18.09
C PRO A 462 14.08 5.39 17.56
N TRP A 463 15.24 4.91 17.12
CA TRP A 463 16.32 5.74 16.57
C TRP A 463 16.03 6.32 15.18
N SER A 464 14.89 6.04 14.55
CA SER A 464 14.55 6.59 13.24
C SER A 464 13.77 7.92 13.30
N SER A 465 13.48 8.42 14.50
CA SER A 465 12.85 9.73 14.72
C SER A 465 13.43 10.47 15.91
N LEU A 466 13.29 11.79 15.95
CA LEU A 466 13.77 12.61 17.07
C LEU A 466 13.08 12.22 18.38
N VAL A 467 11.74 12.15 18.39
CA VAL A 467 10.98 11.79 19.61
C VAL A 467 11.33 10.37 20.08
N GLY A 468 11.47 9.42 19.16
CA GLY A 468 11.86 8.06 19.51
C GLY A 468 13.27 7.99 20.09
N ALA A 469 14.23 8.67 19.47
CA ALA A 469 15.62 8.72 19.93
C ALA A 469 15.74 9.41 21.30
N VAL A 470 14.99 10.50 21.54
CA VAL A 470 14.97 11.19 22.84
C VAL A 470 14.39 10.31 23.94
N LYS A 471 13.32 9.54 23.65
CA LYS A 471 12.76 8.58 24.63
C LYS A 471 13.77 7.52 25.02
N GLU A 472 14.45 6.95 24.02
CA GLU A 472 15.47 5.93 24.22
C GLU A 472 16.65 6.48 25.02
N TRP A 473 17.14 7.68 24.64
CA TRP A 473 18.27 8.34 25.30
C TRP A 473 17.97 8.72 26.75
N LYS A 474 16.78 9.26 27.04
CA LYS A 474 16.38 9.68 28.39
C LYS A 474 15.80 8.53 29.23
N GLN A 475 15.66 7.33 28.66
CA GLN A 475 14.98 6.18 29.30
C GLN A 475 13.61 6.57 29.88
N SER A 476 12.88 7.40 29.15
CA SER A 476 11.59 7.95 29.58
C SER A 476 10.51 7.60 28.58
N GLU A 477 9.37 7.12 29.07
CA GLU A 477 8.21 6.86 28.21
C GLU A 477 7.48 8.16 27.79
N VAL A 478 7.77 9.28 28.46
CA VAL A 478 7.02 10.52 28.37
C VAL A 478 7.84 11.59 27.63
N SER A 479 7.43 11.89 26.40
CA SER A 479 7.89 13.07 25.66
C SER A 479 6.76 13.57 24.77
N TYR A 480 6.39 14.85 24.93
CA TYR A 480 5.29 15.47 24.21
C TYR A 480 5.85 16.46 23.18
N LEU A 481 5.79 16.07 21.91
CA LEU A 481 6.21 16.94 20.80
C LEU A 481 5.23 18.11 20.65
N ILE A 482 5.71 19.34 20.80
CA ILE A 482 4.86 20.54 20.73
C ILE A 482 4.53 20.93 19.29
N SER A 483 5.51 20.83 18.39
CA SER A 483 5.32 21.13 16.97
C SER A 483 6.17 20.23 16.08
N ARG A 484 5.79 20.13 14.81
CA ARG A 484 6.46 19.29 13.81
C ARG A 484 7.14 20.17 12.77
N LEU A 485 8.32 19.74 12.36
CA LEU A 485 8.96 20.17 11.13
C LEU A 485 8.89 19.03 10.11
N ASP A 486 8.91 19.39 8.83
CA ASP A 486 9.07 18.41 7.76
C ASP A 486 10.42 17.68 7.92
N ARG A 487 10.51 16.46 7.38
CA ARG A 487 11.73 15.63 7.45
C ARG A 487 12.98 16.41 7.03
N GLU A 488 12.88 17.14 5.92
CA GLU A 488 14.00 17.86 5.31
C GLU A 488 14.21 19.29 5.86
N THR A 489 13.33 19.77 6.74
CA THR A 489 13.49 21.07 7.41
C THR A 489 14.34 20.90 8.67
N SER A 490 15.42 21.65 8.80
CA SER A 490 16.24 21.68 10.02
C SER A 490 15.73 22.73 11.01
N GLY A 491 16.30 22.78 12.20
CA GLY A 491 16.05 23.84 13.17
C GLY A 491 15.19 23.40 14.34
N ILE A 492 14.68 24.41 15.04
CA ILE A 492 14.25 24.29 16.41
C ILE A 492 12.97 23.44 16.60
N ILE A 493 13.03 22.52 17.55
CA ILE A 493 11.92 21.67 17.99
C ILE A 493 11.83 21.73 19.52
N LEU A 494 10.61 21.96 20.01
CA LEU A 494 10.29 21.93 21.44
C LEU A 494 9.62 20.60 21.81
N ILE A 495 10.14 19.94 22.84
CA ILE A 495 9.59 18.72 23.45
C ILE A 495 9.29 19.01 24.91
N ALA A 496 8.04 18.86 25.33
CA ALA A 496 7.67 18.96 26.75
C ALA A 496 7.91 17.64 27.48
N LYS A 497 8.39 17.73 28.72
CA LYS A 497 8.74 16.60 29.60
C LYS A 497 7.53 16.02 30.30
N HIS A 498 6.48 16.81 30.49
CA HIS A 498 5.23 16.40 31.15
C HIS A 498 3.99 17.06 30.52
N ARG A 499 2.81 16.57 30.93
CA ARG A 499 1.52 16.90 30.29
C ARG A 499 1.12 18.37 30.49
N GLU A 500 1.49 18.97 31.62
CA GLU A 500 1.13 20.35 31.96
C GLU A 500 1.90 21.34 31.08
N ALA A 501 3.21 21.15 30.94
CA ALA A 501 4.05 21.89 30.00
C ALA A 501 3.58 21.69 28.55
N ALA A 502 3.23 20.46 28.17
CA ALA A 502 2.69 20.17 26.85
C ALA A 502 1.40 20.96 26.57
N SER A 503 0.47 20.96 27.52
CA SER A 503 -0.80 21.68 27.41
C SER A 503 -0.60 23.19 27.34
N ALA A 504 0.31 23.76 28.15
CA ALA A 504 0.62 25.19 28.12
C ALA A 504 1.14 25.63 26.75
N ALA A 505 2.12 24.90 26.22
CA ALA A 505 2.71 25.22 24.92
C ALA A 505 1.74 25.00 23.74
N GLN A 506 0.93 23.92 23.77
CA GLN A 506 -0.11 23.68 22.75
C GLN A 506 -1.19 24.76 22.77
N THR A 507 -1.66 25.15 23.97
CA THR A 507 -2.64 26.23 24.13
C THR A 507 -2.12 27.54 23.55
N ALA A 508 -0.86 27.88 23.81
CA ALA A 508 -0.24 29.07 23.24
C ALA A 508 -0.24 29.05 21.70
N MET A 509 0.02 27.89 21.08
CA MET A 509 -0.02 27.74 19.63
C MET A 509 -1.43 27.87 19.06
N GLU A 510 -2.43 27.25 19.70
CA GLU A 510 -3.84 27.32 19.30
C GLU A 510 -4.38 28.76 19.37
N GLN A 511 -3.99 29.50 20.41
CA GLN A 511 -4.34 30.91 20.61
C GLN A 511 -3.51 31.87 19.76
N ARG A 512 -2.61 31.38 18.89
CA ARG A 512 -1.69 32.18 18.06
C ARG A 512 -0.82 33.15 18.86
N LEU A 513 -0.47 32.76 20.09
CA LEU A 513 0.46 33.47 20.97
C LEU A 513 1.91 33.03 20.74
N VAL A 514 2.19 32.41 19.59
CA VAL A 514 3.51 31.91 19.22
C VAL A 514 3.85 32.39 17.83
N SER A 515 4.94 33.11 17.68
CA SER A 515 5.50 33.45 16.37
C SER A 515 6.65 32.50 16.02
N LYS A 516 6.79 32.22 14.73
CA LYS A 516 7.85 31.35 14.19
C LYS A 516 8.65 32.11 13.16
N THR A 517 9.97 32.06 13.27
CA THR A 517 10.87 32.62 12.26
C THR A 517 11.65 31.48 11.61
N TYR A 518 11.68 31.47 10.29
CA TYR A 518 12.46 30.56 9.47
C TYR A 518 13.50 31.34 8.68
N TYR A 519 14.61 30.69 8.36
CA TYR A 519 15.47 31.10 7.25
C TYR A 519 15.24 30.17 6.07
N ALA A 520 15.11 30.75 4.88
CA ALA A 520 14.97 30.03 3.63
C ALA A 520 15.99 30.55 2.62
N LEU A 521 16.71 29.64 1.95
CA LEU A 521 17.46 29.98 0.74
C LEU A 521 16.52 29.82 -0.45
N LEU A 522 16.33 30.90 -1.20
CA LEU A 522 15.45 30.98 -2.37
C LEU A 522 16.30 31.02 -3.64
N LYS A 523 15.84 30.31 -4.68
CA LYS A 523 16.44 30.30 -6.01
C LYS A 523 15.89 31.48 -6.81
N GLY A 524 16.73 32.48 -7.05
CA GLY A 524 16.35 33.76 -7.65
C GLY A 524 16.54 34.95 -6.70
N ILE A 525 16.13 36.12 -7.16
CA ILE A 525 16.28 37.40 -6.46
C ILE A 525 14.92 37.80 -5.90
N LEU A 526 14.79 37.92 -4.59
CA LEU A 526 13.67 38.57 -3.93
C LEU A 526 14.05 40.02 -3.62
N PRO A 527 13.51 41.02 -4.35
CA PRO A 527 14.06 42.38 -4.34
C PRO A 527 13.67 43.21 -3.11
N ALA A 528 12.55 42.88 -2.45
CA ALA A 528 12.02 43.62 -1.32
C ALA A 528 11.18 42.69 -0.43
N PRO A 529 10.92 43.07 0.84
CA PRO A 529 10.01 42.33 1.71
C PRO A 529 8.60 42.24 1.11
N ILE A 530 7.97 41.07 1.23
CA ILE A 530 6.65 40.80 0.66
C ILE A 530 5.79 39.93 1.58
N LEU A 531 4.52 40.31 1.74
CA LEU A 531 3.49 39.47 2.34
C LEU A 531 2.74 38.72 1.23
N VAL A 532 2.87 37.39 1.23
CA VAL A 532 2.04 36.52 0.39
C VAL A 532 0.83 36.10 1.19
N ASP A 533 -0.29 36.81 1.02
CA ASP A 533 -1.60 36.50 1.57
C ASP A 533 -2.47 35.85 0.50
N GLN A 534 -2.24 34.56 0.28
CA GLN A 534 -2.86 33.79 -0.78
C GLN A 534 -3.30 32.43 -0.24
N PRO A 535 -4.53 31.97 -0.52
CA PRO A 535 -5.02 30.70 -0.02
C PRO A 535 -4.28 29.51 -0.65
N LEU A 536 -4.14 28.44 0.14
CA LEU A 536 -3.51 27.20 -0.30
C LEU A 536 -4.55 26.07 -0.36
N GLY A 537 -4.49 25.27 -1.41
CA GLY A 537 -5.27 24.04 -1.56
C GLY A 537 -4.48 22.94 -2.26
N PRO A 538 -5.07 21.74 -2.44
CA PRO A 538 -4.45 20.67 -3.21
C PRO A 538 -4.07 21.11 -4.63
N ASP A 539 -2.89 20.71 -5.09
CA ASP A 539 -2.49 20.89 -6.49
C ASP A 539 -3.08 19.74 -7.34
N GLU A 540 -4.23 19.99 -7.96
CA GLU A 540 -4.94 18.99 -8.79
C GLU A 540 -4.21 18.62 -10.08
N THR A 541 -3.19 19.40 -10.47
CA THR A 541 -2.38 19.14 -11.67
C THR A 541 -1.14 18.33 -11.38
N SER A 542 -0.79 18.16 -10.11
CA SER A 542 0.41 17.44 -9.69
C SER A 542 0.20 15.93 -9.68
N ALA A 543 1.22 15.19 -10.11
CA ALA A 543 1.32 13.75 -9.91
C ALA A 543 1.56 13.39 -8.43
N VAL A 544 1.89 14.36 -7.57
CA VAL A 544 2.17 14.19 -6.15
C VAL A 544 0.98 14.65 -5.32
N ALA A 545 0.14 13.70 -4.87
CA ALA A 545 -1.11 13.98 -4.15
C ALA A 545 -0.97 14.84 -2.88
N VAL A 546 0.23 14.90 -2.28
CA VAL A 546 0.49 15.71 -1.08
C VAL A 546 0.89 17.16 -1.37
N LYS A 547 1.09 17.51 -2.65
CA LYS A 547 1.46 18.86 -3.08
C LYS A 547 0.27 19.80 -2.98
N THR A 548 0.55 21.02 -2.54
CA THR A 548 -0.42 22.12 -2.44
C THR A 548 0.03 23.27 -3.32
N ALA A 549 -0.91 24.01 -3.89
CA ALA A 549 -0.63 25.20 -4.69
C ALA A 549 -1.43 26.40 -4.18
N VAL A 550 -0.97 27.60 -4.54
CA VAL A 550 -1.77 28.82 -4.40
C VAL A 550 -2.92 28.74 -5.39
N ARG A 551 -4.15 28.68 -4.87
CA ARG A 551 -5.38 28.62 -5.67
C ARG A 551 -6.56 29.11 -4.86
N GLU A 552 -7.58 29.61 -5.56
CA GLU A 552 -8.87 29.97 -4.97
C GLU A 552 -9.91 28.85 -5.18
N GLY A 553 -10.95 28.83 -4.35
CA GLY A 553 -12.09 27.93 -4.50
C GLY A 553 -12.17 26.81 -3.45
N PRO A 554 -13.06 25.81 -3.66
CA PRO A 554 -13.33 24.76 -2.69
C PRO A 554 -12.08 23.97 -2.27
N GLY A 555 -12.00 23.63 -0.99
CA GLY A 555 -10.89 22.86 -0.43
C GLY A 555 -9.60 23.66 -0.18
N THR A 556 -9.66 25.00 -0.30
CA THR A 556 -8.55 25.89 0.02
C THR A 556 -8.65 26.44 1.45
N SER A 557 -7.52 26.86 2.01
CA SER A 557 -7.43 27.44 3.35
C SER A 557 -6.68 28.78 3.31
N PRO A 558 -7.18 29.83 3.99
CA PRO A 558 -6.47 31.09 4.13
C PRO A 558 -5.07 30.86 4.71
N SER A 559 -4.09 31.47 4.05
CA SER A 559 -2.66 31.30 4.35
C SER A 559 -1.91 32.60 4.11
N ALA A 560 -1.05 32.99 5.04
CA ALA A 560 -0.25 34.21 4.93
C ALA A 560 1.19 33.97 5.37
N THR A 561 2.15 34.37 4.53
CA THR A 561 3.59 34.24 4.80
C THR A 561 4.31 35.53 4.44
N PHE A 562 5.04 36.10 5.38
CA PHE A 562 5.92 37.23 5.14
C PHE A 562 7.34 36.77 4.82
N PHE A 563 7.90 37.25 3.71
CA PHE A 563 9.28 37.00 3.29
C PHE A 563 10.05 38.31 3.32
N GLU A 564 11.18 38.34 4.01
CA GLU A 564 12.07 39.49 4.11
C GLU A 564 13.46 39.08 3.58
N PRO A 565 13.92 39.61 2.44
CA PRO A 565 15.26 39.31 1.94
C PRO A 565 16.31 39.88 2.89
N ILE A 566 17.30 39.07 3.28
CA ILE A 566 18.40 39.44 4.18
C ILE A 566 19.66 39.68 3.37
N LEU A 567 20.06 38.69 2.58
CA LEU A 567 21.22 38.73 1.69
C LEU A 567 20.82 38.22 0.32
N THR A 568 21.27 38.91 -0.73
CA THR A 568 21.03 38.50 -2.12
C THR A 568 22.33 38.55 -2.89
N GLY A 569 22.74 37.42 -3.46
CA GLY A 569 24.02 37.25 -4.15
C GLY A 569 24.09 35.92 -4.88
N GLY A 570 24.89 35.84 -5.94
CA GLY A 570 25.07 34.61 -6.72
C GLY A 570 23.80 34.07 -7.40
N GLY A 571 22.76 34.89 -7.56
CA GLY A 571 21.45 34.46 -8.11
C GLY A 571 20.51 33.82 -7.08
N PHE A 572 20.82 33.95 -5.79
CA PHE A 572 20.01 33.43 -4.69
C PHE A 572 19.70 34.52 -3.66
N THR A 573 18.66 34.30 -2.87
CA THR A 573 18.32 35.14 -1.72
C THR A 573 18.22 34.29 -0.45
N LEU A 574 18.93 34.68 0.60
CA LEU A 574 18.65 34.25 1.97
C LEU A 574 17.55 35.14 2.53
N ALA A 575 16.40 34.58 2.86
CA ALA A 575 15.25 35.30 3.38
C ALA A 575 14.92 34.88 4.81
N ARG A 576 14.53 35.86 5.63
CA ARG A 576 13.79 35.64 6.88
C ARG A 576 12.33 35.43 6.51
N VAL A 577 11.71 34.38 7.04
CA VAL A 577 10.35 33.99 6.67
C VAL A 577 9.50 33.79 7.91
N GLN A 578 8.35 34.45 7.95
CA GLN A 578 7.39 34.37 9.05
C GLN A 578 6.04 33.88 8.51
N PRO A 579 5.70 32.59 8.73
CA PRO A 579 4.36 32.10 8.41
C PRO A 579 3.37 32.56 9.50
N HIS A 580 2.43 33.43 9.13
CA HIS A 580 1.38 33.91 10.03
C HIS A 580 0.27 32.87 10.25
N THR A 581 0.24 31.86 9.39
CA THR A 581 -0.63 30.68 9.47
C THR A 581 0.21 29.40 9.47
N GLY A 582 -0.35 28.29 9.94
CA GLY A 582 0.36 27.01 10.05
C GLY A 582 -0.09 25.96 9.04
N ARG A 583 -0.07 26.23 7.74
CA ARG A 583 -0.47 25.24 6.73
C ARG A 583 0.69 24.35 6.28
N LYS A 584 0.34 23.14 5.81
CA LYS A 584 1.31 22.18 5.26
C LYS A 584 2.01 22.79 4.04
N HIS A 585 3.34 22.65 3.98
CA HIS A 585 4.21 23.15 2.91
C HIS A 585 4.10 24.66 2.60
N GLN A 586 3.50 25.46 3.49
CA GLN A 586 3.08 26.83 3.17
C GLN A 586 4.20 27.73 2.62
N ILE A 587 5.35 27.76 3.30
CA ILE A 587 6.50 28.56 2.88
C ILE A 587 6.97 28.17 1.48
N ARG A 588 7.05 26.86 1.22
CA ARG A 588 7.56 26.29 -0.05
C ARG A 588 6.61 26.60 -1.21
N ALA A 589 5.31 26.45 -0.99
CA ALA A 589 4.28 26.77 -1.96
C ALA A 589 4.23 28.28 -2.29
N HIS A 590 4.30 29.15 -1.28
CA HIS A 590 4.32 30.60 -1.50
C HIS A 590 5.61 31.05 -2.19
N ALA A 591 6.76 30.47 -1.84
CA ALA A 591 8.03 30.76 -2.51
C ALA A 591 8.02 30.34 -3.99
N GLN A 592 7.46 29.17 -4.32
CA GLN A 592 7.25 28.75 -5.70
C GLN A 592 6.31 29.71 -6.45
N TRP A 593 5.21 30.12 -5.82
CA TRP A 593 4.26 31.07 -6.40
C TRP A 593 4.89 32.44 -6.69
N LEU A 594 5.80 32.91 -5.83
CA LEU A 594 6.61 34.10 -6.08
C LEU A 594 7.64 33.94 -7.22
N GLY A 595 7.78 32.74 -7.79
CA GLY A 595 8.79 32.44 -8.80
C GLY A 595 10.21 32.27 -8.23
N VAL A 596 10.36 32.19 -6.90
CA VAL A 596 11.65 32.03 -6.20
C VAL A 596 11.62 30.81 -5.27
N PRO A 597 11.53 29.59 -5.82
CA PRO A 597 11.34 28.38 -5.01
C PRO A 597 12.51 28.14 -4.04
N VAL A 598 12.25 27.40 -2.96
CA VAL A 598 13.28 27.05 -1.97
C VAL A 598 14.36 26.18 -2.64
N VAL A 599 15.62 26.51 -2.40
CA VAL A 599 16.79 25.77 -2.92
C VAL A 599 16.75 24.32 -2.43
N GLY A 600 17.08 23.37 -3.30
CA GLY A 600 17.09 21.92 -2.98
C GLY A 600 15.71 21.28 -2.78
N ASP A 601 14.63 22.01 -3.03
CA ASP A 601 13.26 21.51 -2.92
C ASP A 601 12.88 20.61 -4.11
N LYS A 602 12.71 19.32 -3.83
CA LYS A 602 12.41 18.29 -4.83
C LYS A 602 10.98 18.38 -5.38
N LEU A 603 10.07 19.03 -4.65
CA LEU A 603 8.63 19.06 -4.97
C LEU A 603 8.20 20.41 -5.55
N TYR A 604 8.71 21.50 -4.96
CA TYR A 604 8.37 22.88 -5.33
C TYR A 604 9.45 23.54 -6.21
N GLY A 605 10.59 22.87 -6.46
CA GLY A 605 11.71 23.39 -7.24
C GLY A 605 11.53 23.41 -8.76
N GLY A 606 10.36 23.02 -9.29
CA GLY A 606 10.01 23.11 -10.71
C GLY A 606 9.98 21.78 -11.48
N ASP A 607 10.59 20.72 -10.96
CA ASP A 607 10.51 19.35 -11.51
C ASP A 607 10.09 18.37 -10.41
N GLU A 608 8.79 18.14 -10.27
CA GLU A 608 8.25 17.25 -9.22
C GLU A 608 8.56 15.77 -9.46
N SER A 609 9.07 15.40 -10.64
CA SER A 609 9.58 14.05 -10.87
C SER A 609 10.79 13.74 -9.98
N LEU A 610 11.53 14.76 -9.54
CA LEU A 610 12.61 14.61 -8.55
C LEU A 610 12.05 14.18 -7.18
N TYR A 611 10.88 14.70 -6.76
CA TYR A 611 10.26 14.23 -5.52
C TYR A 611 9.83 12.76 -5.64
N LEU A 612 9.22 12.38 -6.76
CA LEU A 612 8.80 11.00 -7.01
C LEU A 612 10.01 10.05 -7.07
N GLU A 613 11.06 10.43 -7.79
CA GLU A 613 12.31 9.69 -7.88
C GLU A 613 12.98 9.55 -6.50
N PHE A 614 13.01 10.61 -5.69
CA PHE A 614 13.51 10.54 -4.32
C PHE A 614 12.62 9.70 -3.39
N ALA A 615 11.30 9.74 -3.61
CA ALA A 615 10.37 8.90 -2.87
C ALA A 615 10.64 7.41 -3.14
N GLU A 616 11.04 7.09 -4.36
CA GLU A 616 11.22 5.73 -4.87
C GLU A 616 12.63 5.18 -4.68
N PHE A 617 13.66 5.92 -5.10
CA PHE A 617 15.06 5.47 -5.15
C PHE A 617 15.97 6.14 -4.11
N GLY A 618 15.46 7.12 -3.36
CA GLY A 618 16.29 7.95 -2.49
C GLY A 618 17.13 8.95 -3.29
N TRP A 619 18.27 9.37 -2.74
CA TRP A 619 19.14 10.34 -3.41
C TRP A 619 19.89 9.69 -4.58
N THR A 620 19.86 10.34 -5.75
CA THR A 620 20.47 9.82 -7.01
C THR A 620 21.44 10.82 -7.63
N GLU A 621 22.22 10.40 -8.63
CA GLU A 621 23.09 11.29 -9.40
C GLU A 621 22.32 12.42 -10.10
N ARG A 622 21.09 12.15 -10.55
CA ARG A 622 20.22 13.19 -11.14
C ARG A 622 19.88 14.27 -10.12
N HIS A 623 19.61 13.90 -8.87
CA HIS A 623 19.40 14.88 -7.80
C HIS A 623 20.65 15.74 -7.58
N ALA A 624 21.82 15.11 -7.50
CA ALA A 624 23.09 15.81 -7.35
C ALA A 624 23.40 16.76 -8.51
N ALA A 625 22.96 16.42 -9.73
CA ALA A 625 23.13 17.27 -10.91
C ALA A 625 22.10 18.41 -11.02
N LYS A 626 20.89 18.22 -10.51
CA LYS A 626 19.76 19.16 -10.69
C LYS A 626 19.50 20.08 -9.50
N LEU A 627 19.88 19.66 -8.29
CA LEU A 627 19.61 20.37 -7.05
C LEU A 627 20.91 20.89 -6.46
N GLU A 628 20.89 22.15 -6.01
CA GLU A 628 22.05 22.81 -5.44
C GLU A 628 22.32 22.38 -3.98
N MET A 629 21.35 21.70 -3.34
CA MET A 629 21.43 21.17 -1.98
C MET A 629 20.75 19.81 -1.84
N GLY A 630 21.24 19.02 -0.88
CA GLY A 630 20.74 17.67 -0.55
C GLY A 630 19.29 17.63 -0.03
N ARG A 631 18.80 18.75 0.48
CA ARG A 631 17.50 18.90 1.15
C ARG A 631 16.89 20.25 0.81
N GLN A 632 15.59 20.42 1.05
CA GLN A 632 14.98 21.74 1.02
C GLN A 632 15.69 22.68 2.02
N ALA A 633 16.17 23.82 1.54
CA ALA A 633 16.97 24.77 2.30
C ALA A 633 16.09 25.67 3.19
N LEU A 634 15.38 25.02 4.11
CA LEU A 634 14.50 25.63 5.10
C LEU A 634 14.99 25.27 6.50
N HIS A 635 15.07 26.27 7.38
CA HIS A 635 15.54 26.13 8.75
C HIS A 635 14.65 26.91 9.71
N ALA A 636 14.09 26.25 10.72
CA ALA A 636 13.29 26.88 11.77
C ALA A 636 14.23 27.54 12.80
N ALA A 637 14.43 28.84 12.69
CA ALA A 637 15.42 29.56 13.47
C ALA A 637 14.92 29.98 14.85
N GLN A 638 13.62 30.26 15.00
CA GLN A 638 13.08 30.81 16.24
C GLN A 638 11.63 30.37 16.52
N LEU A 639 11.35 30.11 17.80
CA LEU A 639 10.01 30.04 18.38
C LEU A 639 9.91 31.05 19.51
N ASP A 640 9.02 32.04 19.39
CA ASP A 640 8.77 33.05 20.40
C ASP A 640 7.37 32.85 20.98
N PHE A 641 7.33 32.30 22.19
CA PHE A 641 6.11 32.09 22.96
C PHE A 641 5.81 33.33 23.79
N ARG A 642 4.59 33.86 23.66
CA ARG A 642 4.08 35.05 24.37
C ARG A 642 2.76 34.74 25.05
N SER A 643 2.74 33.71 25.88
CA SER A 643 1.54 33.26 26.60
C SER A 643 1.70 33.44 28.12
N PRO A 644 0.60 33.63 28.88
CA PRO A 644 0.69 33.80 30.33
C PRO A 644 1.40 32.66 31.08
N LYS A 645 1.42 31.46 30.52
CA LYS A 645 2.05 30.26 31.11
C LYS A 645 3.42 29.92 30.51
N LEU A 646 3.83 30.59 29.43
CA LEU A 646 5.10 30.38 28.74
C LEU A 646 5.43 31.64 27.93
N THR A 647 6.34 32.46 28.47
CA THR A 647 6.89 33.66 27.82
C THR A 647 8.38 33.45 27.62
N ARG A 648 8.77 32.93 26.46
CA ARG A 648 10.17 32.58 26.17
C ARG A 648 10.45 32.55 24.68
N ILE A 649 11.65 33.00 24.32
CA ILE A 649 12.19 32.90 22.98
C ILE A 649 13.21 31.76 22.96
N PHE A 650 13.05 30.86 22.00
CA PHE A 650 14.00 29.80 21.71
C PHE A 650 14.57 30.05 20.31
N THR A 651 15.90 29.99 20.18
CA THR A 651 16.61 30.21 18.92
C THR A 651 17.53 29.04 18.60
N ALA A 652 17.73 28.78 17.30
CA ALA A 652 18.73 27.85 16.77
C ALA A 652 19.64 28.59 15.78
N PRO A 653 20.96 28.28 15.77
CA PRO A 653 21.87 28.88 14.79
C PRO A 653 21.54 28.38 13.38
N LEU A 654 21.85 29.18 12.36
CA LEU A 654 21.63 28.77 10.97
C LEU A 654 22.33 27.44 10.69
N ALA A 655 21.60 26.50 10.07
CA ALA A 655 22.11 25.17 9.76
C ALA A 655 23.45 25.23 9.01
N PRO A 656 24.45 24.39 9.38
CA PRO A 656 25.80 24.46 8.81
C PRO A 656 25.86 24.36 7.28
N ASP A 657 24.99 23.54 6.67
CA ASP A 657 24.90 23.38 5.22
C ASP A 657 24.36 24.64 4.52
N MET A 658 23.40 25.33 5.14
CA MET A 658 22.90 26.62 4.64
C MET A 658 23.93 27.73 4.84
N ARG A 659 24.64 27.76 5.97
CA ARG A 659 25.76 28.68 6.19
C ARG A 659 26.84 28.49 5.11
N ALA A 660 27.26 27.25 4.88
CA ALA A 660 28.23 26.92 3.83
C ALA A 660 27.73 27.36 2.44
N PHE A 661 26.45 27.18 2.14
CA PHE A 661 25.86 27.64 0.88
C PHE A 661 25.99 29.16 0.70
N VAL A 662 25.67 29.95 1.72
CA VAL A 662 25.79 31.42 1.65
C VAL A 662 27.24 31.84 1.40
N LEU A 663 28.19 31.24 2.12
CA LEU A 663 29.61 31.59 1.97
C LEU A 663 30.17 31.18 0.61
N GLN A 664 29.87 29.97 0.15
CA GLN A 664 30.52 29.37 -1.02
C GLN A 664 29.78 29.65 -2.34
N LYS A 665 28.45 29.72 -2.33
CA LYS A 665 27.62 29.88 -3.54
C LYS A 665 27.09 31.31 -3.70
N MET A 666 26.81 32.01 -2.61
CA MET A 666 26.33 33.40 -2.67
C MET A 666 27.46 34.43 -2.58
N GLY A 667 28.64 34.04 -2.07
CA GLY A 667 29.86 34.85 -2.09
C GLY A 667 29.99 35.88 -0.96
N PHE A 668 29.31 35.65 0.17
CA PHE A 668 29.40 36.51 1.36
C PHE A 668 30.47 36.00 2.34
N SER A 669 31.03 36.90 3.15
CA SER A 669 31.92 36.52 4.26
C SER A 669 31.12 36.04 5.48
N ALA A 670 31.81 35.39 6.43
CA ALA A 670 31.19 34.97 7.69
C ALA A 670 30.68 36.17 8.49
N GLU A 671 31.45 37.27 8.52
CA GLU A 671 31.09 38.51 9.21
C GLU A 671 29.82 39.13 8.61
N GLN A 672 29.72 39.20 7.28
CA GLN A 672 28.53 39.73 6.60
C GLN A 672 27.29 38.91 6.90
N LEU A 673 27.41 37.58 6.97
CA LEU A 673 26.30 36.71 7.31
C LEU A 673 25.89 36.87 8.78
N ASP A 674 26.85 36.87 9.70
CA ASP A 674 26.57 36.95 11.13
C ASP A 674 25.95 38.32 11.49
N GLU A 675 26.42 39.42 10.88
CA GLU A 675 25.81 40.75 10.98
C GLU A 675 24.37 40.75 10.48
N ALA A 676 24.11 40.11 9.33
CA ALA A 676 22.79 40.12 8.71
C ALA A 676 21.76 39.21 9.44
N LEU A 677 22.22 38.17 10.13
CA LEU A 677 21.38 37.33 10.98
C LEU A 677 21.05 37.99 12.33
N GLY A 678 21.77 39.04 12.72
CA GLY A 678 21.61 39.72 14.00
C GLY A 678 22.18 38.93 15.18
N SER A 679 23.23 38.13 14.92
CA SER A 679 23.95 37.28 15.88
C SER A 679 25.10 37.97 16.58
#